data_AF-A0ABD2IR25-F1
#
_entry.id   AF-A0ABD2IR25-F1
#
_cell.length_a   1.000
_cell.length_b   1.000
_cell.length_c   1.000
_cell.angle_alpha   90.00
_cell.angle_beta   90.00
_cell.angle_gamma   90.00
#
_symmetry.space_group_name_H-M   'P 1'
#
loop_
_entity.id
_entity.type
_entity.pdbx_description
1 polymer ?
#
loop_
_entity_poly.entity_id
_entity_poly.type
_entity_poly.pdbx_seq_one_letter_code
_entity_poly.pdbx_strand_id
1 'polypeptide(L)'
;MAKRKLISELQNKKAAQKRWDKREERKAQTAKAIQARLAKKNTPQPNPDAETPQQDEAGPSTSAASAGEAMEPPPPTPGPVPTPEMDEELLEFGFSLPSTPATPIGDLVPFPSTPIAPMDIGEMTPPPLVIDDRSERIEQLEMELKNRDDTIQFLREQVRNRDALITALRRQLEQCAPPPTATPTTSKTTPNRGRPRKAIDELQRSSRKRLTEQILDAIDRDRSRSASRGSLERIHREVRHKFGHYTPKKAQPKKGKDEMEANDGLLLMTQLGTQKAYQRMKATLRGFGLIRKCNLVFWLVTLKRRICAPLRYEQIETNGGVGFVCADVRSALESRFCAAKDNLINFGNNIFVKISGDYGQSFTKITVSFFQAVRSNSPSNNFIVAVFPAKDSRENLERFIGGDISFIWSLIGHCGSAVTTFPSPICTCRADQMLHEQCCQHRTIDQTVELAEQYRAALQNGDKATAAVRSASMGITKPPLLRSINFDRIIPAPFHVFQGIGNAIVRELERQEGCAPIAQQFFRRIGARREQFRKRDLTGNSIRKILAQILSPNDLDGLERSIDDFKVFLAEQDRMSAFLSKKPKAHLLLFHFVPFARQHQFIGLLDEQGDEALHSVWRRLEQWWKCMPDAEQILQQLEHHFVNNWLLDTGRIDELKRNYEERKGEDDMDDEAAEEIDDECQIDYFYAGHAHYTFHVQRAVAVARSANTNALLVQNVLQFYGVNFGKNVVRLQHNVRQRIIGLNLGTMEVTNEQTST
;
A
#
# COMPACT_ATOMS: atom_id res chain seq x y z
N MET A 1 0.27 -19.95 24.72
CA MET A 1 -0.09 -18.89 23.74
C MET A 1 -1.45 -18.27 24.01
N ALA A 2 -2.51 -19.05 24.23
CA ALA A 2 -3.85 -18.53 24.56
C ALA A 2 -3.87 -17.51 25.73
N LYS A 3 -3.17 -17.80 26.84
CA LYS A 3 -3.03 -16.86 27.97
C LYS A 3 -2.40 -15.51 27.56
N ARG A 4 -1.38 -15.52 26.69
CA ARG A 4 -0.76 -14.27 26.17
C ARG A 4 -1.72 -13.49 25.26
N LYS A 5 -2.52 -14.19 24.44
CA LYS A 5 -3.55 -13.57 23.59
C LYS A 5 -4.63 -12.90 24.44
N LEU A 6 -5.13 -13.60 25.48
CA LEU A 6 -6.14 -13.07 26.39
C LEU A 6 -5.63 -11.86 27.19
N ILE A 7 -4.39 -11.92 27.70
CA ILE A 7 -3.75 -10.78 28.39
C ILE A 7 -3.64 -9.58 27.45
N SER A 8 -3.24 -9.80 26.19
CA SER A 8 -3.16 -8.74 25.18
C SER A 8 -4.54 -8.14 24.86
N GLU A 9 -5.59 -8.97 24.73
CA GLU A 9 -6.96 -8.50 24.52
C GLU A 9 -7.49 -7.69 25.71
N LEU A 10 -7.22 -8.11 26.95
CA LEU A 10 -7.55 -7.36 28.16
C LEU A 10 -6.80 -6.02 28.24
N GLN A 11 -5.51 -6.00 27.92
CA GLN A 11 -4.72 -4.77 27.87
C GLN A 11 -5.24 -3.81 26.80
N ASN A 12 -5.63 -4.33 25.63
CA ASN A 12 -6.22 -3.53 24.55
C ASN A 12 -7.59 -2.96 24.95
N LYS A 13 -8.43 -3.74 25.63
CA LYS A 13 -9.73 -3.26 26.18
C LYS A 13 -9.52 -2.17 27.24
N LYS A 14 -8.59 -2.36 28.18
CA LYS A 14 -8.25 -1.35 29.19
C LYS A 14 -7.71 -0.06 28.56
N ALA A 15 -6.86 -0.18 27.53
CA ALA A 15 -6.34 0.96 26.80
C ALA A 15 -7.45 1.70 26.00
N ALA A 16 -8.38 0.96 25.40
CA ALA A 16 -9.54 1.54 24.71
C ALA A 16 -10.46 2.30 25.68
N GLN A 17 -10.76 1.71 26.85
CA GLN A 17 -11.54 2.37 27.89
C GLN A 17 -10.88 3.67 28.37
N LYS A 18 -9.57 3.64 28.67
CA LYS A 18 -8.83 4.84 29.09
C LYS A 18 -8.86 5.96 28.04
N ARG A 19 -8.84 5.62 26.74
CA ARG A 19 -8.98 6.60 25.65
C ARG A 19 -10.39 7.18 25.58
N TRP A 20 -11.41 6.35 25.83
CA TRP A 20 -12.80 6.78 25.90
C TRP A 20 -13.02 7.76 27.06
N ASP A 21 -12.56 7.41 28.26
CA ASP A 21 -12.70 8.25 29.45
C ASP A 21 -12.03 9.62 29.26
N LYS A 22 -10.81 9.64 28.69
CA LYS A 22 -10.11 10.89 28.35
C LYS A 22 -10.86 11.74 27.30
N ARG A 23 -11.63 11.11 26.40
CA ARG A 23 -12.44 11.82 25.41
C ARG A 23 -13.66 12.46 26.07
N GLU A 24 -14.33 11.75 26.98
CA GLU A 24 -15.46 12.27 27.74
C GLU A 24 -15.02 13.40 28.68
N GLU A 25 -13.85 13.28 29.31
CA GLU A 25 -13.25 14.35 30.10
C GLU A 25 -13.02 15.63 29.27
N ARG A 26 -12.46 15.50 28.04
CA ARG A 26 -12.28 16.63 27.13
C ARG A 26 -13.60 17.26 26.69
N LYS A 27 -14.64 16.47 26.47
CA LYS A 27 -15.99 16.99 26.17
C LYS A 27 -16.54 17.78 27.35
N ALA A 28 -16.41 17.25 28.58
CA ALA A 28 -16.85 17.92 29.79
C ALA A 28 -16.08 19.24 30.01
N GLN A 29 -14.77 19.27 29.79
CA GLN A 29 -13.96 20.49 29.84
C GLN A 29 -14.39 21.52 28.78
N THR A 30 -14.69 21.07 27.56
CA THR A 30 -15.17 21.95 26.49
C THR A 30 -16.55 22.53 26.83
N ALA A 31 -17.46 21.70 27.37
CA ALA A 31 -18.77 22.15 27.81
C ALA A 31 -18.67 23.19 28.94
N LYS A 32 -17.79 22.98 29.93
CA LYS A 32 -17.49 23.96 30.99
C LYS A 32 -16.95 25.27 30.41
N ALA A 33 -16.04 25.21 29.44
CA ALA A 33 -15.49 26.41 28.79
C ALA A 33 -16.57 27.20 28.02
N ILE A 34 -17.49 26.50 27.36
CA ILE A 34 -18.64 27.12 26.67
C ILE A 34 -19.57 27.79 27.70
N GLN A 35 -19.91 27.11 28.79
CA GLN A 35 -20.74 27.69 29.86
C GLN A 35 -20.09 28.92 30.49
N ALA A 36 -18.77 28.90 30.74
CA ALA A 36 -18.04 30.05 31.26
C ALA A 36 -18.06 31.26 30.30
N ARG A 37 -17.98 31.02 28.98
CA ARG A 37 -18.11 32.08 27.98
C ARG A 37 -19.52 32.67 27.94
N LEU A 38 -20.54 31.83 28.05
CA LEU A 38 -21.94 32.28 28.10
C LEU A 38 -22.21 33.09 29.39
N ALA A 39 -21.69 32.66 30.53
CA ALA A 39 -21.80 33.40 31.79
C ALA A 39 -21.15 34.79 31.72
N LYS A 40 -19.96 34.89 31.11
CA LYS A 40 -19.31 36.19 30.87
C LYS A 40 -20.12 37.10 29.95
N LYS A 41 -20.78 36.54 28.93
CA LYS A 41 -21.61 37.31 27.99
C LYS A 41 -22.89 37.85 28.65
N ASN A 42 -23.38 37.18 29.70
CA ASN A 42 -24.57 37.58 30.45
C ASN A 42 -24.27 38.46 31.67
N THR A 43 -23.00 38.80 31.93
CA THR A 43 -22.66 39.76 32.99
C THR A 43 -22.92 41.18 32.44
N PRO A 44 -23.82 41.98 33.03
CA PRO A 44 -24.09 43.34 32.58
C PRO A 44 -22.78 44.12 32.62
N GLN A 45 -22.37 44.72 31.50
CA GLN A 45 -21.24 45.65 31.54
C GLN A 45 -21.63 46.85 32.43
N PRO A 46 -20.74 47.29 33.34
CA PRO A 46 -20.99 48.48 34.12
C PRO A 46 -21.18 49.67 33.18
N ASN A 47 -22.26 50.41 33.41
CA ASN A 47 -22.66 51.56 32.61
C ASN A 47 -21.54 52.61 32.67
N PRO A 48 -20.92 53.01 31.53
CA PRO A 48 -19.80 53.93 31.53
C PRO A 48 -20.16 55.38 31.92
N ASP A 49 -21.44 55.69 32.15
CA ASP A 49 -21.94 57.05 32.42
C ASP A 49 -22.15 57.35 33.93
N ALA A 50 -21.55 56.59 34.84
CA ALA A 50 -21.56 56.93 36.26
C ALA A 50 -20.48 57.98 36.57
N GLU A 51 -20.87 59.26 36.52
CA GLU A 51 -20.07 60.43 36.86
C GLU A 51 -19.35 60.28 38.21
N THR A 52 -18.04 60.54 38.20
CA THR A 52 -17.20 60.61 39.41
C THR A 52 -17.02 62.10 39.79
N PRO A 53 -17.09 62.50 41.07
CA PRO A 53 -17.05 63.90 41.47
C PRO A 53 -15.65 64.50 41.27
N GLN A 54 -15.59 65.67 40.61
CA GLN A 54 -14.39 66.51 40.50
C GLN A 54 -13.99 67.06 41.87
N GLN A 55 -12.70 66.92 42.22
CA GLN A 55 -12.03 67.73 43.23
C GLN A 55 -11.21 68.81 42.52
N ASP A 56 -11.48 70.05 42.91
CA ASP A 56 -10.74 71.27 42.57
C ASP A 56 -9.31 71.20 43.10
N GLU A 57 -8.32 71.59 42.29
CA GLU A 57 -7.20 72.40 42.76
C GLU A 57 -6.70 73.35 41.67
N ALA A 58 -6.28 74.52 42.16
CA ALA A 58 -6.04 75.77 41.47
C ALA A 58 -4.65 75.88 40.82
N GLY A 59 -4.53 76.80 39.84
CA GLY A 59 -3.32 77.61 39.67
C GLY A 59 -2.76 77.73 38.24
N PRO A 60 -2.10 78.86 37.89
CA PRO A 60 -2.45 79.60 36.67
C PRO A 60 -1.27 79.95 35.74
N SER A 61 -1.56 80.79 34.73
CA SER A 61 -0.68 81.62 33.87
C SER A 61 -0.41 81.04 32.47
N THR A 62 -1.03 81.51 31.38
CA THR A 62 -1.05 82.80 30.62
C THR A 62 -0.07 82.88 29.44
N SER A 63 -0.60 83.47 28.36
CA SER A 63 0.02 84.03 27.15
C SER A 63 0.31 83.05 26.00
N ALA A 64 0.19 83.38 24.71
CA ALA A 64 -0.49 84.44 23.95
C ALA A 64 -0.24 84.11 22.45
N ALA A 65 -1.11 84.62 21.56
CA ALA A 65 -0.93 84.81 20.11
C ALA A 65 -0.85 83.56 19.21
N SER A 66 -1.19 83.57 17.92
CA SER A 66 -2.08 84.35 17.04
C SER A 66 -1.95 83.71 15.65
N ALA A 67 -3.04 83.72 14.88
CA ALA A 67 -3.07 83.72 13.40
C ALA A 67 -2.61 82.47 12.61
N GLY A 68 -3.40 82.14 11.58
CA GLY A 68 -2.92 81.39 10.41
C GLY A 68 -3.91 80.42 9.80
N GLU A 69 -4.93 80.93 9.10
CA GLU A 69 -5.69 80.16 8.10
C GLU A 69 -4.78 79.67 6.98
N ALA A 70 -4.91 78.40 6.59
CA ALA A 70 -4.53 77.92 5.26
C ALA A 70 -5.40 76.70 4.89
N MET A 71 -6.36 76.91 3.98
CA MET A 71 -7.04 75.84 3.25
C MET A 71 -6.05 75.19 2.27
N GLU A 72 -5.85 73.88 2.39
CA GLU A 72 -5.24 73.08 1.33
C GLU A 72 -6.30 72.74 0.24
N PRO A 73 -5.96 72.84 -1.05
CA PRO A 73 -6.85 72.41 -2.13
C PRO A 73 -6.81 70.88 -2.35
N PRO A 74 -7.88 70.28 -2.89
CA PRO A 74 -7.95 68.84 -3.16
C PRO A 74 -7.09 68.42 -4.36
N PRO A 75 -6.65 67.14 -4.40
CA PRO A 75 -5.78 66.62 -5.47
C PRO A 75 -6.51 66.48 -6.82
N PRO A 76 -5.79 66.58 -7.95
CA PRO A 76 -6.38 66.57 -9.28
C PRO A 76 -6.82 65.16 -9.71
N THR A 77 -7.96 65.13 -10.39
CA THR A 77 -8.57 63.97 -11.05
C THR A 77 -7.71 63.50 -12.24
N PRO A 78 -7.49 62.19 -12.46
CA PRO A 78 -6.80 61.71 -13.65
C PRO A 78 -7.70 61.78 -14.88
N GLY A 79 -7.20 62.42 -15.95
CA GLY A 79 -7.85 62.47 -17.26
C GLY A 79 -7.82 61.12 -18.01
N PRO A 80 -8.59 61.01 -19.11
CA PRO A 80 -8.79 59.76 -19.83
C PRO A 80 -7.55 59.35 -20.64
N VAL A 81 -7.23 58.07 -20.56
CA VAL A 81 -6.19 57.38 -21.32
C VAL A 81 -6.61 57.25 -22.79
N PRO A 82 -5.74 57.56 -23.77
CA PRO A 82 -6.05 57.33 -25.18
C PRO A 82 -5.93 55.85 -25.53
N THR A 83 -6.95 55.34 -26.22
CA THR A 83 -6.97 54.04 -26.89
C THR A 83 -5.94 54.01 -28.03
N PRO A 84 -5.11 52.95 -28.16
CA PRO A 84 -4.31 52.78 -29.35
C PRO A 84 -5.17 52.15 -30.46
N GLU A 85 -5.21 52.84 -31.60
CA GLU A 85 -5.60 52.30 -32.90
C GLU A 85 -4.70 51.11 -33.24
N MET A 86 -5.30 49.98 -33.62
CA MET A 86 -4.59 48.85 -34.19
C MET A 86 -4.82 48.83 -35.69
N ASP A 87 -3.73 48.97 -36.44
CA ASP A 87 -3.66 48.84 -37.88
C ASP A 87 -4.08 47.44 -38.33
N GLU A 88 -5.12 47.38 -39.16
CA GLU A 88 -5.45 46.24 -40.01
C GLU A 88 -4.57 46.29 -41.26
N GLU A 89 -3.48 45.53 -41.30
CA GLU A 89 -2.87 45.08 -42.57
C GLU A 89 -1.81 44.01 -42.29
N LEU A 90 -2.12 42.74 -42.58
CA LEU A 90 -1.21 41.73 -43.15
C LEU A 90 -1.90 40.36 -43.33
N LEU A 91 -2.48 40.21 -44.52
CA LEU A 91 -2.29 39.11 -45.48
C LEU A 91 -2.03 37.68 -44.96
N GLU A 92 -3.02 36.83 -45.22
CA GLU A 92 -2.95 35.60 -46.04
C GLU A 92 -1.80 34.60 -45.75
N PHE A 93 -2.14 33.52 -45.05
CA PHE A 93 -1.60 32.20 -45.38
C PHE A 93 -2.71 31.14 -45.30
N GLY A 94 -3.10 30.66 -46.48
CA GLY A 94 -4.08 29.60 -46.65
C GLY A 94 -3.50 28.22 -46.31
N PHE A 95 -4.26 27.45 -45.54
CA PHE A 95 -4.15 25.99 -45.51
C PHE A 95 -5.54 25.39 -45.69
N SER A 96 -5.76 24.83 -46.88
CA SER A 96 -6.93 24.04 -47.23
C SER A 96 -6.89 22.70 -46.49
N LEU A 97 -7.92 22.39 -45.72
CA LEU A 97 -8.19 21.05 -45.19
C LEU A 97 -9.14 20.31 -46.15
N PRO A 98 -8.92 19.01 -46.43
CA PRO A 98 -9.78 18.25 -47.32
C PRO A 98 -11.10 17.86 -46.61
N SER A 99 -12.22 18.14 -47.27
CA SER A 99 -13.56 17.69 -46.90
C SER A 99 -13.71 16.20 -47.17
N THR A 100 -14.05 15.43 -46.14
CA THR A 100 -14.57 14.07 -46.28
C THR A 100 -16.10 14.06 -46.25
N PRO A 101 -16.76 13.16 -47.00
CA PRO A 101 -18.18 13.26 -47.28
C PRO A 101 -19.04 12.68 -46.16
N ALA A 102 -20.16 13.36 -45.89
CA ALA A 102 -21.19 12.94 -44.95
C ALA A 102 -21.91 11.68 -45.43
N THR A 103 -22.00 10.66 -44.57
CA THR A 103 -22.90 9.51 -44.70
C THR A 103 -24.26 9.84 -44.06
N PRO A 104 -25.39 9.47 -44.68
CA PRO A 104 -26.72 9.82 -44.17
C PRO A 104 -27.11 8.90 -43.00
N ILE A 105 -27.67 9.53 -41.96
CA ILE A 105 -28.24 8.93 -40.76
C ILE A 105 -29.56 8.25 -41.13
N GLY A 106 -29.63 6.94 -40.92
CA GLY A 106 -30.86 6.16 -41.06
C GLY A 106 -31.71 6.19 -39.78
N ASP A 107 -33.01 6.25 -39.99
CA ASP A 107 -34.08 6.35 -38.99
C ASP A 107 -34.03 5.23 -37.93
N LEU A 108 -34.06 5.62 -36.65
CA LEU A 108 -34.28 4.71 -35.52
C LEU A 108 -35.71 4.87 -34.98
N VAL A 109 -36.40 3.73 -34.98
CA VAL A 109 -37.76 3.48 -34.49
C VAL A 109 -37.87 3.68 -32.97
N PRO A 110 -38.98 4.25 -32.44
CA PRO A 110 -39.16 4.43 -31.00
C PRO A 110 -39.57 3.13 -30.29
N PHE A 111 -38.98 2.88 -29.11
CA PHE A 111 -39.36 1.81 -28.19
C PHE A 111 -40.66 2.14 -27.42
N PRO A 112 -41.53 1.15 -27.12
CA PRO A 112 -42.77 1.39 -26.41
C PRO A 112 -42.57 1.43 -24.88
N SER A 113 -43.23 2.39 -24.24
CA SER A 113 -43.35 2.53 -22.80
C SER A 113 -44.56 1.74 -22.27
N THR A 114 -44.33 0.76 -21.39
CA THR A 114 -45.39 0.13 -20.58
C THR A 114 -45.32 0.62 -19.13
N PRO A 115 -46.44 1.04 -18.52
CA PRO A 115 -46.48 1.49 -17.13
C PRO A 115 -46.57 0.30 -16.17
N ILE A 116 -45.77 0.34 -15.10
CA ILE A 116 -45.78 -0.64 -13.99
C ILE A 116 -46.78 -0.18 -12.94
N ALA A 117 -47.70 -1.06 -12.54
CA ALA A 117 -48.70 -0.84 -11.50
C ALA A 117 -48.07 -0.77 -10.09
N PRO A 118 -48.66 -0.01 -9.14
CA PRO A 118 -48.14 0.12 -7.78
C PRO A 118 -48.47 -1.12 -6.93
N MET A 119 -47.46 -1.64 -6.23
CA MET A 119 -47.63 -2.69 -5.21
C MET A 119 -47.89 -2.07 -3.83
N ASP A 120 -48.91 -2.62 -3.18
CA ASP A 120 -49.40 -2.29 -1.84
C ASP A 120 -48.43 -2.77 -0.74
N ILE A 121 -48.13 -1.90 0.23
CA ILE A 121 -47.15 -2.16 1.30
C ILE A 121 -47.91 -2.27 2.62
N GLY A 122 -48.11 -3.51 3.08
CA GLY A 122 -48.65 -3.80 4.41
C GLY A 122 -47.68 -3.41 5.53
N GLU A 123 -48.23 -2.82 6.60
CA GLU A 123 -47.53 -2.42 7.81
C GLU A 123 -46.90 -3.62 8.54
N MET A 124 -45.58 -3.57 8.78
CA MET A 124 -44.87 -4.48 9.69
C MET A 124 -44.39 -3.72 10.92
N THR A 125 -44.88 -4.13 12.09
CA THR A 125 -44.41 -3.68 13.40
C THR A 125 -43.07 -4.34 13.77
N PRO A 126 -42.09 -3.60 14.32
CA PRO A 126 -40.79 -4.15 14.67
C PRO A 126 -40.81 -4.96 15.97
N PRO A 127 -39.96 -6.01 16.09
CA PRO A 127 -39.88 -6.83 17.30
C PRO A 127 -39.16 -6.10 18.45
N PRO A 128 -39.43 -6.47 19.72
CA PRO A 128 -38.90 -5.76 20.88
C PRO A 128 -37.40 -6.02 21.08
N LEU A 129 -36.70 -4.97 21.53
CA LEU A 129 -35.29 -5.00 21.89
C LEU A 129 -35.05 -5.91 23.10
N VAL A 130 -34.26 -6.97 22.90
CA VAL A 130 -33.67 -7.77 23.97
C VAL A 130 -32.43 -7.05 24.50
N ILE A 131 -32.45 -6.68 25.78
CA ILE A 131 -31.31 -6.10 26.50
C ILE A 131 -30.50 -7.27 27.07
N ASP A 132 -29.31 -7.51 26.50
CA ASP A 132 -28.35 -8.52 26.94
C ASP A 132 -27.79 -8.14 28.33
N ASP A 133 -28.06 -8.95 29.35
CA ASP A 133 -27.52 -8.75 30.70
C ASP A 133 -26.03 -9.13 30.74
N ARG A 134 -25.18 -8.10 30.78
CA ARG A 134 -23.72 -8.23 30.76
C ARG A 134 -23.16 -9.02 31.96
N SER A 135 -23.95 -9.17 33.02
CA SER A 135 -23.53 -9.82 34.27
C SER A 135 -23.38 -11.33 34.09
N GLU A 136 -24.37 -11.96 33.43
CA GLU A 136 -24.39 -13.41 33.16
C GLU A 136 -23.24 -13.84 32.23
N ARG A 137 -22.85 -12.95 31.31
CA ARG A 137 -21.72 -13.20 30.41
C ARG A 137 -20.36 -13.16 31.11
N ILE A 138 -20.23 -12.41 32.19
CA ILE A 138 -18.99 -12.35 32.98
C ILE A 138 -18.83 -13.64 33.78
N GLU A 139 -19.89 -14.13 34.43
CA GLU A 139 -19.85 -15.38 35.20
C GLU A 139 -19.52 -16.59 34.31
N GLN A 140 -20.08 -16.67 33.10
CA GLN A 140 -19.70 -17.72 32.13
C GLN A 140 -18.21 -17.70 31.79
N LEU A 141 -17.62 -16.51 31.61
CA LEU A 141 -16.21 -16.37 31.26
C LEU A 141 -15.28 -16.74 32.43
N GLU A 142 -15.70 -16.49 33.67
CA GLU A 142 -14.96 -16.89 34.87
C GLU A 142 -14.97 -18.41 35.06
N MET A 143 -16.10 -19.06 34.79
CA MET A 143 -16.21 -20.52 34.83
C MET A 143 -15.36 -21.19 33.74
N GLU A 144 -15.35 -20.63 32.52
CA GLU A 144 -14.47 -21.09 31.43
C GLU A 144 -12.98 -20.92 31.76
N LEU A 145 -12.62 -19.86 32.49
CA LEU A 145 -11.25 -19.61 32.96
C LEU A 145 -10.79 -20.68 33.95
N LYS A 146 -11.65 -21.03 34.91
CA LYS A 146 -11.36 -22.05 35.92
C LYS A 146 -11.13 -23.43 35.28
N ASN A 147 -12.04 -23.86 34.40
CA ASN A 147 -11.91 -25.16 33.70
C ASN A 147 -10.62 -25.25 32.85
N ARG A 148 -10.15 -24.11 32.32
CA ARG A 148 -8.90 -24.05 31.54
C ARG A 148 -7.66 -24.14 32.40
N ASP A 149 -7.65 -23.54 33.59
CA ASP A 149 -6.52 -23.64 34.51
C ASP A 149 -6.37 -25.08 35.04
N ASP A 150 -7.48 -25.77 35.32
CA ASP A 150 -7.48 -27.20 35.69
C ASP A 150 -6.89 -28.07 34.57
N THR A 151 -7.28 -27.79 33.32
CA THR A 151 -6.73 -28.50 32.14
C THR A 151 -5.22 -28.27 31.99
N ILE A 152 -4.73 -27.05 32.24
CA ILE A 152 -3.30 -26.73 32.17
C ILE A 152 -2.53 -27.45 33.28
N GLN A 153 -3.10 -27.55 34.48
CA GLN A 153 -2.49 -28.27 35.59
C GLN A 153 -2.35 -29.76 35.28
N PHE A 154 -3.41 -30.38 34.74
CA PHE A 154 -3.38 -31.76 34.26
C PHE A 154 -2.29 -32.01 33.22
N LEU A 155 -2.15 -31.13 32.20
CA LEU A 155 -1.11 -31.29 31.18
C LEU A 155 0.32 -31.14 31.72
N ARG A 156 0.54 -30.27 32.72
CA ARG A 156 1.85 -30.13 33.39
C ARG A 156 2.23 -31.39 34.16
N GLU A 157 1.25 -32.08 34.72
CA GLU A 157 1.45 -33.36 35.40
C GLU A 157 1.85 -34.47 34.42
N GLN A 158 1.18 -34.52 33.26
CA GLN A 158 1.54 -35.46 32.18
C GLN A 158 2.97 -35.26 31.66
N VAL A 159 3.44 -34.01 31.52
CA VAL A 159 4.83 -33.72 31.11
C VAL A 159 5.83 -34.18 32.17
N ARG A 160 5.55 -33.93 33.45
CA ARG A 160 6.41 -34.39 34.56
C ARG A 160 6.52 -35.92 34.58
N ASN A 161 5.41 -36.63 34.37
CA ASN A 161 5.39 -38.09 34.30
C ASN A 161 6.21 -38.61 33.10
N ARG A 162 6.15 -37.94 31.95
CA ARG A 162 6.95 -38.30 30.77
C ARG A 162 8.45 -38.13 31.01
N ASP A 163 8.86 -37.02 31.61
CA ASP A 163 10.28 -36.75 31.87
C ASP A 163 10.86 -37.70 32.92
N ALA A 164 10.05 -38.11 33.91
CA ALA A 164 10.40 -39.19 34.84
C ALA A 164 10.62 -40.53 34.12
N LEU A 165 9.74 -40.89 33.17
CA LEU A 165 9.87 -42.11 32.36
C LEU A 165 11.13 -42.10 31.48
N ILE A 166 11.43 -40.98 30.82
CA ILE A 166 12.65 -40.83 29.99
C ILE A 166 13.91 -41.00 30.85
N THR A 167 13.89 -40.46 32.06
CA THR A 167 15.02 -40.57 33.01
C THR A 167 15.21 -42.02 33.47
N ALA A 168 14.12 -42.76 33.73
CA ALA A 168 14.17 -44.17 34.06
C ALA A 168 14.74 -45.03 32.92
N LEU A 169 14.32 -44.77 31.68
CA LEU A 169 14.81 -45.49 30.49
C LEU A 169 16.30 -45.25 30.22
N ARG A 170 16.80 -44.02 30.44
CA ARG A 170 18.24 -43.72 30.33
C ARG A 170 19.08 -44.50 31.35
N ARG A 171 18.60 -44.58 32.59
CA ARG A 171 19.27 -45.38 33.63
C ARG A 171 19.32 -46.87 33.28
N GLN A 172 18.25 -47.42 32.70
CA GLN A 172 18.27 -48.81 32.21
C GLN A 172 19.27 -49.02 31.07
N LEU A 173 19.34 -48.08 30.12
CA LEU A 173 20.30 -48.15 29.00
C LEU A 173 21.76 -48.09 29.48
N GLU A 174 22.05 -47.28 30.49
CA GLU A 174 23.39 -47.19 31.10
C GLU A 174 23.77 -48.46 31.86
N GLN A 175 22.80 -49.16 32.45
CA GLN A 175 23.02 -50.45 33.13
C GLN A 175 23.23 -51.63 32.16
N CYS A 176 22.80 -51.51 30.90
CA CYS A 176 22.94 -52.56 29.89
C CYS A 176 24.20 -52.44 29.01
N ALA A 177 25.08 -51.46 29.23
CA ALA A 177 26.29 -51.30 28.44
C ALA A 177 27.39 -52.30 28.89
N PRO A 178 27.82 -53.26 28.04
CA PRO A 178 28.89 -54.19 28.41
C PRO A 178 30.25 -53.48 28.46
N PRO A 179 31.17 -53.90 29.36
CA PRO A 179 32.50 -53.31 29.47
C PRO A 179 33.38 -53.66 28.24
N PRO A 180 34.32 -52.77 27.86
CA PRO A 180 35.14 -52.95 26.68
C PRO A 180 36.16 -54.09 26.89
N THR A 181 36.01 -55.18 26.14
CA THR A 181 36.95 -56.30 26.12
C THR A 181 38.25 -55.93 25.41
N ALA A 182 39.37 -56.09 26.11
CA ALA A 182 40.71 -55.96 25.58
C ALA A 182 41.05 -57.13 24.63
N THR A 183 41.55 -56.81 23.43
CA THR A 183 41.99 -57.79 22.42
C THR A 183 43.48 -58.13 22.57
N PRO A 184 43.88 -59.42 22.53
CA PRO A 184 45.26 -59.84 22.60
C PRO A 184 45.92 -59.90 21.21
N THR A 185 47.20 -59.52 21.18
CA THR A 185 48.12 -59.60 20.05
C THR A 185 48.68 -61.01 19.86
N THR A 186 48.57 -61.59 18.67
CA THR A 186 49.48 -62.65 18.20
C THR A 186 49.81 -62.48 16.73
N SER A 187 51.10 -62.62 16.41
CA SER A 187 51.73 -62.48 15.09
C SER A 187 51.76 -63.82 14.36
N LYS A 188 51.19 -63.88 13.15
CA LYS A 188 51.53 -64.89 12.13
C LYS A 188 51.43 -64.28 10.73
N THR A 189 52.51 -64.43 9.97
CA THR A 189 52.68 -64.06 8.57
C THR A 189 51.68 -64.81 7.69
N THR A 190 50.77 -64.06 7.06
CA THR A 190 49.81 -64.53 6.05
C THR A 190 49.94 -63.66 4.80
N PRO A 191 49.66 -64.20 3.61
CA PRO A 191 49.85 -63.49 2.35
C PRO A 191 49.03 -62.20 2.37
N ASN A 192 49.62 -61.13 1.86
CA ASN A 192 49.12 -59.75 1.89
C ASN A 192 47.78 -59.64 1.12
N ARG A 193 46.70 -60.16 1.70
CA ARG A 193 45.33 -60.03 1.22
C ARG A 193 44.93 -58.59 1.49
N GLY A 194 45.34 -57.70 0.60
CA GLY A 194 44.92 -56.31 0.60
C GLY A 194 43.40 -56.26 0.74
N ARG A 195 42.90 -55.34 1.58
CA ARG A 195 41.45 -55.15 1.75
C ARG A 195 40.80 -55.05 0.37
N PRO A 196 39.71 -55.78 0.10
CA PRO A 196 39.00 -55.65 -1.16
C PRO A 196 38.66 -54.18 -1.38
N ARG A 197 39.02 -53.66 -2.56
CA ARG A 197 38.76 -52.27 -2.91
C ARG A 197 37.24 -52.11 -2.98
N LYS A 198 36.71 -51.17 -2.20
CA LYS A 198 35.30 -50.78 -2.28
C LYS A 198 35.03 -50.10 -3.62
N ALA A 199 33.79 -50.18 -4.09
CA ALA A 199 33.38 -49.42 -5.26
C ALA A 199 33.55 -47.91 -5.00
N ILE A 200 33.77 -47.10 -6.05
CA ILE A 200 34.09 -45.67 -5.90
C ILE A 200 33.02 -44.91 -5.10
N ASP A 201 31.75 -45.28 -5.28
CA ASP A 201 30.58 -44.74 -4.60
C ASP A 201 30.49 -45.15 -3.12
N GLU A 202 31.09 -46.28 -2.74
CA GLU A 202 31.21 -46.78 -1.37
C GLU A 202 32.43 -46.22 -0.60
N LEU A 203 33.37 -45.58 -1.30
CA LEU A 203 34.53 -44.96 -0.65
C LEU A 203 34.12 -43.78 0.24
N GLN A 204 34.76 -43.63 1.39
CA GLN A 204 34.61 -42.42 2.21
C GLN A 204 35.00 -41.17 1.41
N ARG A 205 34.41 -40.02 1.74
CA ARG A 205 34.56 -38.76 0.99
C ARG A 205 36.03 -38.33 0.83
N SER A 206 36.87 -38.55 1.82
CA SER A 206 38.33 -38.29 1.79
C SER A 206 39.06 -39.23 0.82
N SER A 207 38.80 -40.53 0.87
CA SER A 207 39.37 -41.51 -0.07
C SER A 207 38.92 -41.27 -1.51
N ARG A 208 37.65 -40.93 -1.70
CA ARG A 208 37.07 -40.55 -3.00
C ARG A 208 37.75 -39.30 -3.55
N LYS A 209 37.96 -38.29 -2.70
CA LYS A 209 38.70 -37.07 -3.05
C LYS A 209 40.13 -37.38 -3.49
N ARG A 210 40.88 -38.15 -2.70
CA ARG A 210 42.27 -38.54 -3.03
C ARG A 210 42.36 -39.32 -4.34
N LEU A 211 41.44 -40.25 -4.58
CA LEU A 211 41.38 -40.99 -5.85
C LEU A 211 41.02 -40.06 -7.02
N THR A 212 40.10 -39.12 -6.80
CA THR A 212 39.74 -38.10 -7.82
C THR A 212 40.93 -37.21 -8.12
N GLU A 213 41.68 -36.76 -7.11
CA GLU A 213 42.92 -35.98 -7.28
C GLU A 213 43.97 -36.77 -8.07
N GLN A 214 44.16 -38.05 -7.79
CA GLN A 214 45.07 -38.90 -8.58
C GLN A 214 44.64 -39.04 -10.05
N ILE A 215 43.34 -39.14 -10.31
CA ILE A 215 42.79 -39.17 -11.69
C ILE A 215 42.99 -37.82 -12.37
N LEU A 216 42.75 -36.71 -11.66
CA LEU A 216 42.98 -35.36 -12.17
C LEU A 216 44.46 -35.12 -12.48
N ASP A 217 45.37 -35.49 -11.57
CA ASP A 217 46.81 -35.42 -11.78
C ASP A 217 47.28 -36.29 -12.95
N ALA A 218 46.62 -37.42 -13.21
CA ALA A 218 46.90 -38.26 -14.37
C ALA A 218 46.40 -37.59 -15.66
N ILE A 219 45.19 -37.02 -15.65
CA ILE A 219 44.62 -36.28 -16.79
C ILE A 219 45.46 -35.03 -17.12
N ASP A 220 45.91 -34.31 -16.09
CA ASP A 220 46.71 -33.09 -16.24
C ASP A 220 48.13 -33.41 -16.72
N ARG A 221 48.70 -34.55 -16.29
CA ARG A 221 49.98 -35.04 -16.83
C ARG A 221 49.90 -35.48 -18.29
N ASP A 222 48.75 -36.02 -18.70
CA ASP A 222 48.53 -36.51 -20.07
C ASP A 222 48.13 -35.38 -21.05
N ARG A 223 47.78 -34.19 -20.54
CA ARG A 223 47.38 -33.04 -21.35
C ARG A 223 48.31 -31.85 -21.16
N SER A 224 49.20 -31.67 -22.14
CA SER A 224 50.13 -30.53 -22.22
C SER A 224 49.49 -29.13 -22.37
N ARG A 225 48.15 -28.98 -22.38
CA ARG A 225 47.47 -27.66 -22.41
C ARG A 225 46.12 -27.66 -21.66
N SER A 226 46.07 -26.88 -20.58
CA SER A 226 44.91 -26.29 -19.88
C SER A 226 43.54 -26.99 -20.02
N ALA A 227 43.33 -28.09 -19.30
CA ALA A 227 42.00 -28.65 -19.12
C ALA A 227 41.16 -27.74 -18.19
N SER A 228 40.35 -26.86 -18.76
CA SER A 228 39.34 -26.12 -17.99
C SER A 228 38.31 -27.08 -17.38
N ARG A 229 37.61 -26.65 -16.33
CA ARG A 229 36.49 -27.39 -15.70
C ARG A 229 35.45 -27.90 -16.72
N GLY A 230 35.32 -27.24 -17.87
CA GLY A 230 34.46 -27.69 -18.99
C GLY A 230 34.91 -29.00 -19.66
N SER A 231 36.21 -29.31 -19.64
CA SER A 231 36.76 -30.53 -20.25
C SER A 231 36.35 -31.80 -19.50
N LEU A 232 36.35 -31.77 -18.17
CA LEU A 232 35.90 -32.89 -17.35
C LEU A 232 34.40 -33.15 -17.49
N GLU A 233 33.59 -32.08 -17.59
CA GLU A 233 32.16 -32.23 -17.86
C GLU A 233 31.89 -32.85 -19.23
N ARG A 234 32.70 -32.50 -20.23
CA ARG A 234 32.63 -33.09 -21.57
C ARG A 234 32.98 -34.58 -21.55
N ILE A 235 34.10 -34.96 -20.92
CA ILE A 235 34.51 -36.36 -20.78
C ILE A 235 33.43 -37.17 -20.07
N HIS A 236 32.90 -36.68 -18.95
CA HIS A 236 31.83 -37.36 -18.23
C HIS A 236 30.56 -37.52 -19.07
N ARG A 237 30.23 -36.52 -19.92
CA ARG A 237 29.10 -36.58 -20.83
C ARG A 237 29.31 -37.61 -21.95
N GLU A 238 30.50 -37.64 -22.55
CA GLU A 238 30.88 -38.60 -23.59
C GLU A 238 30.89 -40.03 -23.05
N VAL A 239 31.42 -40.25 -21.83
CA VAL A 239 31.38 -41.55 -21.16
C VAL A 239 29.94 -42.00 -20.95
N ARG A 240 29.08 -41.17 -20.35
CA ARG A 240 27.65 -41.53 -20.17
C ARG A 240 26.93 -41.83 -21.48
N HIS A 241 27.25 -41.08 -22.54
CA HIS A 241 26.71 -41.32 -23.87
C HIS A 241 27.14 -42.69 -24.41
N LYS A 242 28.43 -43.03 -24.31
CA LYS A 242 28.96 -44.32 -24.78
C LYS A 242 28.38 -45.53 -24.05
N PHE A 243 28.03 -45.39 -22.77
CA PHE A 243 27.46 -46.47 -21.96
C PHE A 243 25.91 -46.53 -21.98
N GLY A 244 25.24 -45.84 -22.90
CA GLY A 244 23.78 -45.94 -23.05
C GLY A 244 22.97 -45.32 -21.90
N HIS A 245 23.61 -44.61 -20.96
CA HIS A 245 22.93 -43.87 -19.89
C HIS A 245 22.36 -42.52 -20.36
N TYR A 246 21.89 -42.46 -21.60
CA TYR A 246 21.36 -41.26 -22.23
C TYR A 246 19.93 -41.01 -21.71
N THR A 247 19.82 -40.17 -20.69
CA THR A 247 18.55 -39.47 -20.45
C THR A 247 18.39 -38.45 -21.58
N PRO A 248 17.29 -38.48 -22.36
CA PRO A 248 17.06 -37.53 -23.44
C PRO A 248 17.30 -36.08 -22.96
N LYS A 249 17.80 -35.19 -23.84
CA LYS A 249 17.97 -33.75 -23.50
C LYS A 249 16.71 -33.10 -22.91
N LYS A 250 15.52 -33.64 -23.22
CA LYS A 250 14.23 -33.21 -22.65
C LYS A 250 13.98 -33.74 -21.22
N ALA A 251 14.58 -34.87 -20.85
CA ALA A 251 14.40 -35.54 -19.55
C ALA A 251 15.53 -35.27 -18.55
N GLN A 252 16.68 -34.75 -18.97
CA GLN A 252 17.63 -34.18 -18.02
C GLN A 252 17.07 -32.86 -17.51
N PRO A 253 16.72 -32.72 -16.21
CA PRO A 253 16.39 -31.42 -15.66
C PRO A 253 17.58 -30.51 -15.96
N LYS A 254 17.35 -29.40 -16.67
CA LYS A 254 18.38 -28.39 -16.96
C LYS A 254 19.21 -28.23 -15.68
N LYS A 255 20.50 -28.57 -15.76
CA LYS A 255 21.45 -28.57 -14.64
C LYS A 255 21.36 -27.18 -13.98
N GLY A 256 20.62 -27.08 -12.88
CA GLY A 256 20.20 -25.78 -12.31
C GLY A 256 18.76 -25.72 -11.76
N LYS A 257 17.82 -26.58 -12.20
CA LYS A 257 16.41 -26.51 -11.74
C LYS A 257 16.17 -26.78 -10.23
N ASP A 258 17.13 -27.38 -9.53
CA ASP A 258 17.02 -27.61 -8.07
C ASP A 258 17.61 -26.47 -7.23
N GLU A 259 18.28 -25.49 -7.86
CA GLU A 259 18.81 -24.31 -7.17
C GLU A 259 17.91 -23.12 -7.50
N MET A 260 17.20 -22.62 -6.49
CA MET A 260 16.42 -21.39 -6.62
C MET A 260 17.35 -20.25 -7.03
N GLU A 261 17.05 -19.57 -8.14
CA GLU A 261 17.85 -18.46 -8.62
C GLU A 261 17.89 -17.33 -7.56
N ALA A 262 18.97 -16.54 -7.57
CA ALA A 262 19.14 -15.44 -6.62
C ALA A 262 17.95 -14.46 -6.65
N ASN A 263 17.44 -14.17 -7.84
CA ASN A 263 16.30 -13.26 -8.04
C ASN A 263 15.00 -13.85 -7.49
N ASP A 264 14.75 -15.14 -7.70
CA ASP A 264 13.54 -15.82 -7.20
C ASP A 264 13.57 -15.89 -5.67
N GLY A 265 14.76 -16.14 -5.11
CA GLY A 265 14.98 -16.05 -3.67
C GLY A 265 14.75 -14.65 -3.11
N LEU A 266 15.03 -13.61 -3.90
CA LEU A 266 14.87 -12.22 -3.51
C LEU A 266 13.39 -11.84 -3.49
N LEU A 267 12.64 -12.20 -4.54
CA LEU A 267 11.19 -12.06 -4.56
C LEU A 267 10.54 -12.81 -3.40
N LEU A 268 10.94 -14.05 -3.16
CA LEU A 268 10.39 -14.83 -2.06
C LEU A 268 10.71 -14.21 -0.70
N MET A 269 11.90 -13.61 -0.55
CA MET A 269 12.27 -12.88 0.65
C MET A 269 11.42 -11.61 0.83
N THR A 270 11.10 -10.86 -0.23
CA THR A 270 10.23 -9.68 -0.12
C THR A 270 8.79 -10.05 0.21
N GLN A 271 8.29 -11.19 -0.27
CA GLN A 271 6.96 -11.67 0.09
C GLN A 271 6.85 -12.18 1.53
N LEU A 272 7.86 -12.90 2.02
CA LEU A 272 7.89 -13.43 3.39
C LEU A 272 8.19 -12.35 4.43
N GLY A 273 8.63 -11.18 3.97
CA GLY A 273 8.73 -9.96 4.73
C GLY A 273 9.92 -9.82 5.66
N THR A 274 10.42 -10.93 6.21
CA THR A 274 11.60 -10.91 7.08
C THR A 274 12.63 -11.95 6.66
N GLN A 275 13.91 -11.60 6.80
CA GLN A 275 15.01 -12.53 6.59
C GLN A 275 14.88 -13.77 7.48
N LYS A 276 14.33 -13.62 8.69
CA LYS A 276 14.06 -14.72 9.63
C LYS A 276 12.94 -15.65 9.15
N ALA A 277 11.87 -15.14 8.55
CA ALA A 277 10.83 -15.96 7.94
C ALA A 277 11.39 -16.76 6.76
N TYR A 278 12.17 -16.10 5.90
CA TYR A 278 12.86 -16.74 4.79
C TYR A 278 13.86 -17.83 5.25
N GLN A 279 14.69 -17.55 6.25
CA GLN A 279 15.62 -18.54 6.80
C GLN A 279 14.91 -19.74 7.41
N ARG A 280 13.76 -19.54 8.08
CA ARG A 280 12.93 -20.63 8.61
C ARG A 280 12.36 -21.48 7.48
N MET A 281 11.72 -20.88 6.49
CA MET A 281 11.22 -21.60 5.31
C MET A 281 12.35 -22.37 4.62
N LYS A 282 13.52 -21.75 4.43
CA LYS A 282 14.70 -22.40 3.86
C LYS A 282 15.16 -23.60 4.70
N ALA A 283 15.22 -23.46 6.02
CA ALA A 283 15.59 -24.56 6.91
C ALA A 283 14.59 -25.72 6.80
N THR A 284 13.29 -25.40 6.71
CA THR A 284 12.21 -26.38 6.50
C THR A 284 12.36 -27.10 5.16
N LEU A 285 12.50 -26.36 4.04
CA LEU A 285 12.68 -26.95 2.71
C LEU A 285 13.96 -27.81 2.62
N ARG A 286 15.03 -27.40 3.32
CA ARG A 286 16.25 -28.20 3.44
C ARG A 286 16.03 -29.46 4.25
N GLY A 287 15.28 -29.37 5.36
CA GLY A 287 14.91 -30.53 6.19
C GLY A 287 14.12 -31.58 5.40
N PHE A 288 13.30 -31.14 4.45
CA PHE A 288 12.58 -32.02 3.52
C PHE A 288 13.43 -32.50 2.33
N GLY A 289 14.70 -32.10 2.23
CA GLY A 289 15.56 -32.45 1.09
C GLY A 289 15.14 -31.81 -0.24
N LEU A 290 14.18 -30.87 -0.24
CA LEU A 290 13.67 -30.19 -1.42
C LEU A 290 14.68 -29.19 -1.99
N ILE A 291 15.58 -28.67 -1.13
CA ILE A 291 16.70 -27.83 -1.55
C ILE A 291 18.01 -28.37 -0.99
N ARG A 292 18.91 -28.81 -1.89
CA ARG A 292 20.18 -29.46 -1.51
C ARG A 292 21.29 -28.47 -1.17
N LYS A 293 21.36 -27.34 -1.89
CA LYS A 293 22.36 -26.29 -1.68
C LYS A 293 21.72 -24.94 -1.96
N CYS A 294 21.66 -24.12 -0.92
CA CYS A 294 21.33 -22.72 -1.08
C CYS A 294 22.31 -21.96 -0.20
N ASN A 295 23.42 -21.49 -0.79
CA ASN A 295 24.14 -20.32 -0.26
C ASN A 295 23.35 -19.02 -0.53
N LEU A 296 22.07 -19.16 -0.87
CA LEU A 296 21.15 -18.12 -1.24
C LEU A 296 21.05 -17.00 -0.21
N VAL A 297 21.25 -17.24 1.09
CA VAL A 297 21.27 -16.12 2.06
C VAL A 297 22.46 -15.19 1.82
N PHE A 298 23.65 -15.75 1.59
CA PHE A 298 24.84 -14.97 1.25
C PHE A 298 24.63 -14.24 -0.07
N TRP A 299 24.16 -14.94 -1.11
CA TRP A 299 23.86 -14.34 -2.40
C TRP A 299 22.79 -13.27 -2.34
N LEU A 300 21.73 -13.46 -1.55
CA LEU A 300 20.67 -12.47 -1.36
C LEU A 300 21.16 -11.25 -0.61
N VAL A 301 22.01 -11.42 0.40
CA VAL A 301 22.63 -10.27 1.09
C VAL A 301 23.55 -9.52 0.14
N THR A 302 24.37 -10.23 -0.66
CA THR A 302 25.25 -9.62 -1.66
C THR A 302 24.45 -8.92 -2.76
N LEU A 303 23.38 -9.54 -3.25
CA LEU A 303 22.51 -8.98 -4.28
C LEU A 303 21.73 -7.78 -3.73
N LYS A 304 21.15 -7.88 -2.54
CA LYS A 304 20.50 -6.75 -1.84
C LYS A 304 21.49 -5.60 -1.65
N ARG A 305 22.73 -5.87 -1.20
CA ARG A 305 23.77 -4.84 -1.08
C ARG A 305 24.12 -4.21 -2.43
N ARG A 306 24.20 -4.99 -3.50
CA ARG A 306 24.48 -4.47 -4.85
C ARG A 306 23.33 -3.61 -5.37
N ILE A 307 22.09 -4.06 -5.18
CA ILE A 307 20.88 -3.33 -5.57
C ILE A 307 20.79 -2.04 -4.77
N CYS A 308 20.91 -2.10 -3.44
CA CYS A 308 20.83 -0.95 -2.56
C CYS A 308 22.12 -0.12 -2.49
N ALA A 309 23.20 -0.46 -3.20
CA ALA A 309 24.46 0.30 -3.16
C ALA A 309 24.31 1.79 -3.54
N PRO A 310 23.44 2.16 -4.51
CA PRO A 310 23.15 3.56 -4.82
C PRO A 310 22.31 4.25 -3.73
N LEU A 311 21.68 3.49 -2.84
CA LEU A 311 20.89 4.05 -1.75
C LEU A 311 21.78 4.45 -0.60
N ARG A 312 21.92 5.77 -0.43
CA ARG A 312 22.41 6.36 0.80
C ARG A 312 21.27 7.16 1.39
N TYR A 313 20.84 6.79 2.60
CA TYR A 313 19.90 7.59 3.37
C TYR A 313 20.64 8.26 4.51
N GLU A 314 20.44 9.57 4.64
CA GLU A 314 20.86 10.36 5.76
C GLU A 314 19.74 10.44 6.77
N GLN A 315 20.09 10.24 8.04
CA GLN A 315 19.16 10.40 9.13
C GLN A 315 18.91 11.89 9.36
N ILE A 316 17.64 12.26 9.51
CA ILE A 316 17.21 13.62 9.83
C ILE A 316 16.41 13.62 11.14
N GLU A 317 16.53 14.70 11.90
CA GLU A 317 15.68 14.92 13.07
C GLU A 317 14.49 15.80 12.68
N THR A 318 13.30 15.37 13.07
CA THR A 318 12.06 16.13 12.87
C THR A 318 11.34 16.31 14.20
N ASN A 319 10.38 17.24 14.24
CA ASN A 319 9.53 17.45 15.42
C ASN A 319 8.76 16.18 15.83
N GLY A 320 8.59 15.21 14.92
CA GLY A 320 7.92 13.94 15.17
C GLY A 320 8.85 12.76 15.50
N GLY A 321 10.17 12.97 15.50
CA GLY A 321 11.17 11.92 15.69
C GLY A 321 12.14 11.79 14.50
N VAL A 322 12.75 10.61 14.37
CA VAL A 322 13.78 10.33 13.37
C VAL A 322 13.16 10.04 12.00
N GLY A 323 13.62 10.76 10.98
CA GLY A 323 13.33 10.50 9.57
C GLY A 323 14.58 10.16 8.77
N PHE A 324 14.40 9.90 7.48
CA PHE A 324 15.47 9.60 6.54
C PHE A 324 15.23 10.30 5.21
N VAL A 325 16.30 10.79 4.59
CA VAL A 325 16.32 11.41 3.27
C VAL A 325 17.39 10.76 2.41
N CYS A 326 17.09 10.48 1.15
CA CYS A 326 18.06 9.96 0.21
C CYS A 326 19.12 11.02 -0.07
N ALA A 327 20.36 10.74 0.31
CA ALA A 327 21.51 11.64 0.20
C ALA A 327 21.88 11.93 -1.27
N ASP A 328 21.63 10.98 -2.15
CA ASP A 328 21.92 11.09 -3.58
C ASP A 328 20.75 10.57 -4.42
N VAL A 329 19.69 11.39 -4.47
CA VAL A 329 18.48 11.11 -5.26
C VAL A 329 18.84 10.89 -6.73
N ARG A 330 19.83 11.62 -7.26
CA ARG A 330 20.24 11.50 -8.67
C ARG A 330 20.78 10.12 -8.97
N SER A 331 21.79 9.65 -8.24
CA SER A 331 22.37 8.32 -8.45
C SER A 331 21.34 7.21 -8.26
N ALA A 332 20.44 7.35 -7.28
CA ALA A 332 19.36 6.39 -7.07
C ALA A 332 18.39 6.33 -8.26
N LEU A 333 18.01 7.50 -8.82
CA LEU A 333 17.14 7.57 -10.00
C LEU A 333 17.83 7.09 -11.28
N GLU A 334 19.11 7.42 -11.49
CA GLU A 334 19.89 6.92 -12.62
C GLU A 334 20.00 5.39 -12.57
N SER A 335 20.25 4.82 -11.39
CA SER A 335 20.27 3.37 -11.19
C SER A 335 18.91 2.72 -11.48
N ARG A 336 17.81 3.32 -11.00
CA ARG A 336 16.46 2.83 -11.28
C ARG A 336 16.14 2.93 -12.77
N PHE A 337 16.48 4.04 -13.42
CA PHE A 337 16.25 4.24 -14.84
C PHE A 337 17.02 3.20 -15.67
N CYS A 338 18.29 2.93 -15.34
CA CYS A 338 19.07 1.89 -16.01
C CYS A 338 18.45 0.50 -15.87
N ALA A 339 17.79 0.21 -14.75
CA ALA A 339 17.07 -1.04 -14.54
C ALA A 339 15.73 -1.07 -15.28
N ALA A 340 15.03 0.07 -15.32
CA ALA A 340 13.69 0.20 -15.87
C ALA A 340 13.63 0.37 -17.38
N LYS A 341 14.68 0.89 -18.02
CA LYS A 341 14.66 1.37 -19.42
C LYS A 341 14.05 0.40 -20.44
N ASP A 342 14.23 -0.91 -20.26
CA ASP A 342 13.73 -1.94 -21.17
C ASP A 342 12.25 -2.30 -20.90
N ASN A 343 11.71 -1.84 -19.76
CA ASN A 343 10.35 -2.03 -19.29
C ASN A 343 9.56 -0.71 -19.20
N LEU A 344 10.12 0.42 -19.65
CA LEU A 344 9.39 1.67 -19.76
C LEU A 344 8.61 1.70 -21.08
N ILE A 345 7.34 2.07 -21.01
CA ILE A 345 6.49 2.36 -22.16
C ILE A 345 7.11 3.54 -22.91
N ASN A 346 7.34 3.40 -24.23
CA ASN A 346 7.94 4.46 -25.01
C ASN A 346 6.93 5.59 -25.28
N PHE A 347 7.12 6.75 -24.63
CA PHE A 347 6.39 7.99 -24.92
C PHE A 347 7.31 9.02 -25.61
N GLY A 348 8.08 8.56 -26.59
CA GLY A 348 9.10 9.36 -27.28
C GLY A 348 10.40 9.49 -26.48
N ASN A 349 11.16 10.55 -26.76
CA ASN A 349 12.50 10.76 -26.17
C ASN A 349 12.49 11.34 -24.75
N ASN A 350 11.32 11.56 -24.15
CA ASN A 350 11.17 12.19 -22.85
C ASN A 350 10.86 11.15 -21.78
N ILE A 351 11.47 11.28 -20.60
CA ILE A 351 11.12 10.48 -19.41
C ILE A 351 10.33 11.38 -18.48
N PHE A 352 9.12 10.95 -18.12
CA PHE A 352 8.28 11.68 -17.20
C PHE A 352 8.44 11.08 -15.79
N VAL A 353 8.78 11.95 -14.85
CA VAL A 353 8.99 11.60 -13.46
C VAL A 353 7.95 12.33 -12.62
N LYS A 354 7.20 11.58 -11.82
CA LYS A 354 6.26 12.14 -10.85
C LYS A 354 6.95 12.26 -9.50
N ILE A 355 6.83 13.43 -8.89
CA ILE A 355 7.16 13.63 -7.48
C ILE A 355 5.83 13.68 -6.73
N SER A 356 5.70 12.84 -5.72
CA SER A 356 4.53 12.78 -4.87
C SER A 356 4.93 12.62 -3.42
N GLY A 357 3.93 12.54 -2.57
CA GLY A 357 4.06 11.99 -1.26
C GLY A 357 2.68 11.84 -0.66
N ASP A 358 2.62 11.43 0.60
CA ASP A 358 1.41 11.55 1.40
C ASP A 358 1.76 11.34 2.88
N TYR A 359 1.02 12.02 3.77
CA TYR A 359 1.02 11.72 5.19
C TYR A 359 -0.03 10.67 5.52
N GLY A 360 0.46 9.44 5.67
CA GLY A 360 -0.39 8.33 6.08
C GLY A 360 0.30 7.46 7.09
N GLN A 361 -0.40 7.24 8.21
CA GLN A 361 -0.03 6.31 9.28
C GLN A 361 1.30 6.67 9.95
N SER A 362 1.31 7.85 10.58
CA SER A 362 2.43 8.38 11.36
C SER A 362 3.60 8.93 10.56
N PHE A 363 3.76 8.57 9.28
CA PHE A 363 4.87 9.02 8.45
C PHE A 363 4.41 9.73 7.17
N THR A 364 5.02 10.88 6.89
CA THR A 364 5.06 11.45 5.54
C THR A 364 6.09 10.67 4.74
N LYS A 365 5.73 10.28 3.53
CA LYS A 365 6.64 9.65 2.56
C LYS A 365 6.66 10.52 1.33
N ILE A 366 7.84 10.82 0.84
CA ILE A 366 8.07 11.55 -0.39
C ILE A 366 8.58 10.54 -1.39
N THR A 367 7.95 10.50 -2.54
CA THR A 367 8.15 9.47 -3.54
C THR A 367 8.43 10.05 -4.90
N VAL A 368 9.21 9.30 -5.68
CA VAL A 368 9.48 9.55 -7.08
C VAL A 368 9.10 8.32 -7.88
N SER A 369 8.27 8.48 -8.91
CA SER A 369 7.80 7.36 -9.75
C SER A 369 7.98 7.64 -11.23
N PHE A 370 8.21 6.58 -12.00
CA PHE A 370 8.31 6.68 -13.46
C PHE A 370 6.92 6.57 -14.06
N PHE A 371 6.53 7.59 -14.82
CA PHE A 371 5.25 7.61 -15.54
C PHE A 371 5.11 6.41 -16.49
N GLN A 372 6.19 6.13 -17.21
CA GLN A 372 6.24 5.12 -18.25
C GLN A 372 6.31 3.68 -17.73
N ALA A 373 6.32 3.46 -16.41
CA ALA A 373 6.31 2.09 -15.91
C ALA A 373 5.01 1.38 -16.34
N VAL A 374 5.11 0.13 -16.79
CA VAL A 374 3.95 -0.73 -17.13
C VAL A 374 2.89 -0.74 -16.01
N ARG A 375 3.33 -0.59 -14.76
CA ARG A 375 2.46 -0.45 -13.59
C ARG A 375 2.69 0.90 -12.90
N SER A 376 2.36 1.99 -13.59
CA SER A 376 2.62 3.36 -13.14
C SER A 376 2.03 3.66 -11.75
N ASN A 377 0.84 3.14 -11.44
CA ASN A 377 0.15 3.28 -10.15
C ASN A 377 0.47 2.17 -9.13
N SER A 378 1.50 1.36 -9.35
CA SER A 378 1.92 0.37 -8.36
C SER A 378 2.69 1.02 -7.21
N PRO A 379 2.51 0.58 -5.95
CA PRO A 379 3.39 0.99 -4.86
C PRO A 379 4.86 0.66 -5.15
N SER A 380 5.13 -0.39 -5.94
CA SER A 380 6.48 -0.77 -6.36
C SER A 380 7.06 0.15 -7.45
N ASN A 381 6.31 1.10 -7.99
CA ASN A 381 6.87 2.14 -8.86
C ASN A 381 7.33 3.38 -8.05
N ASN A 382 6.78 3.57 -6.86
CA ASN A 382 7.10 4.68 -5.98
C ASN A 382 8.45 4.46 -5.29
N PHE A 383 9.48 5.20 -5.66
CA PHE A 383 10.75 5.22 -4.95
C PHE A 383 10.71 6.26 -3.83
N ILE A 384 10.88 5.83 -2.59
CA ILE A 384 10.82 6.73 -1.43
C ILE A 384 12.13 7.52 -1.34
N VAL A 385 12.11 8.81 -1.65
CA VAL A 385 13.28 9.69 -1.49
C VAL A 385 13.38 10.24 -0.07
N ALA A 386 12.27 10.35 0.66
CA ALA A 386 12.31 10.75 2.06
C ALA A 386 11.14 10.17 2.84
N VAL A 387 11.35 9.91 4.13
CA VAL A 387 10.32 9.45 5.05
C VAL A 387 10.56 10.06 6.43
N PHE A 388 9.53 10.64 7.03
CA PHE A 388 9.66 11.25 8.35
C PHE A 388 8.37 11.21 9.16
N PRO A 389 8.44 11.09 10.50
CA PRO A 389 7.30 10.89 11.39
C PRO A 389 6.53 12.18 11.71
N ALA A 390 6.42 13.10 10.76
CA ALA A 390 5.68 14.35 10.90
C ALA A 390 4.64 14.47 9.79
N LYS A 391 3.62 15.32 9.98
CA LYS A 391 2.65 15.64 8.93
C LYS A 391 3.34 16.31 7.76
N ASP A 392 2.77 16.17 6.57
CA ASP A 392 3.09 16.90 5.35
C ASP A 392 2.64 18.37 5.42
N SER A 393 2.79 19.01 6.58
CA SER A 393 2.57 20.44 6.71
C SER A 393 3.63 21.18 5.92
N ARG A 394 3.28 22.34 5.36
CA ARG A 394 4.24 23.18 4.64
C ARG A 394 5.55 23.43 5.40
N GLU A 395 5.52 23.60 6.72
CA GLU A 395 6.74 23.76 7.53
C GLU A 395 7.65 22.53 7.45
N ASN A 396 7.09 21.32 7.50
CA ASN A 396 7.85 20.08 7.35
C ASN A 396 8.24 19.85 5.89
N LEU A 397 7.41 20.31 4.94
CA LEU A 397 7.68 20.20 3.50
C LEU A 397 8.77 21.15 3.01
N GLU A 398 8.79 22.37 3.55
CA GLU A 398 9.88 23.35 3.37
C GLU A 398 11.22 22.77 3.82
N ARG A 399 11.19 21.82 4.77
CA ARG A 399 12.37 21.06 5.16
C ARG A 399 12.61 19.85 4.25
N PHE A 400 11.57 19.15 3.77
CA PHE A 400 11.65 17.93 2.96
C PHE A 400 10.40 17.78 2.03
N ILE A 401 10.51 17.79 0.69
CA ILE A 401 9.37 18.08 -0.24
C ILE A 401 8.64 16.86 -0.89
N GLY A 402 7.34 16.57 -0.61
CA GLY A 402 6.38 15.63 -1.35
C GLY A 402 5.01 15.27 -0.65
N GLY A 403 3.83 15.20 -1.33
CA GLY A 403 2.46 14.94 -0.74
C GLY A 403 1.20 14.90 -1.70
N ASP A 404 -0.04 14.78 -1.14
CA ASP A 404 -1.42 14.76 -1.76
C ASP A 404 -2.00 16.11 -2.32
N ILE A 405 -3.32 16.29 -2.54
CA ILE A 405 -3.88 17.61 -2.96
C ILE A 405 -3.67 18.71 -1.91
N SER A 406 -3.68 18.38 -0.62
CA SER A 406 -3.37 19.31 0.47
C SER A 406 -1.89 19.68 0.47
N PHE A 407 -1.05 18.76 0.02
CA PHE A 407 0.33 19.04 -0.27
C PHE A 407 0.53 19.85 -1.55
N ILE A 408 -0.19 19.60 -2.64
CA ILE A 408 -0.14 20.46 -3.84
C ILE A 408 -0.46 21.89 -3.43
N TRP A 409 -1.48 22.08 -2.58
CA TRP A 409 -1.80 23.38 -1.99
C TRP A 409 -0.63 23.95 -1.19
N SER A 410 0.00 23.14 -0.34
CA SER A 410 1.15 23.57 0.46
C SER A 410 2.36 23.95 -0.42
N LEU A 411 2.61 23.18 -1.49
CA LEU A 411 3.66 23.40 -2.48
C LEU A 411 3.49 24.73 -3.20
N ILE A 412 2.29 25.01 -3.72
CA ILE A 412 2.04 26.24 -4.48
C ILE A 412 1.75 27.43 -3.56
N GLY A 413 1.57 27.20 -2.25
CA GLY A 413 1.26 28.24 -1.28
C GLY A 413 -0.21 28.65 -1.22
N HIS A 414 -1.09 27.78 -1.70
CA HIS A 414 -2.54 27.90 -1.57
C HIS A 414 -2.98 27.55 -0.15
N CYS A 415 -4.00 28.24 0.38
CA CYS A 415 -4.50 28.04 1.75
C CYS A 415 -5.42 26.81 1.90
N GLY A 416 -5.41 25.95 0.89
CA GLY A 416 -6.19 24.72 0.80
C GLY A 416 -7.70 24.88 0.64
N SER A 417 -8.44 23.81 0.98
CA SER A 417 -9.91 23.73 0.79
C SER A 417 -10.72 24.70 1.63
N ALA A 418 -10.09 25.39 2.59
CA ALA A 418 -10.78 26.35 3.45
C ALA A 418 -11.10 27.66 2.73
N VAL A 419 -10.47 27.93 1.58
CA VAL A 419 -10.74 29.13 0.79
C VAL A 419 -12.01 28.88 -0.03
N THR A 420 -13.11 29.48 0.40
CA THR A 420 -14.38 29.42 -0.33
C THR A 420 -14.36 30.28 -1.58
N THR A 421 -13.55 31.35 -1.62
CA THR A 421 -13.56 32.33 -2.71
C THR A 421 -12.77 31.85 -3.93
N PHE A 422 -11.62 31.21 -3.75
CA PHE A 422 -10.78 30.67 -4.84
C PHE A 422 -10.57 29.18 -4.57
N PRO A 423 -11.52 28.34 -5.00
CA PRO A 423 -11.46 26.92 -4.68
C PRO A 423 -10.41 26.18 -5.52
N SER A 424 -9.98 26.73 -6.66
CA SER A 424 -9.02 26.08 -7.55
C SER A 424 -7.57 26.49 -7.26
N PRO A 425 -6.64 25.54 -7.12
CA PRO A 425 -5.21 25.84 -7.08
C PRO A 425 -4.64 26.21 -8.46
N ILE A 426 -5.31 25.84 -9.55
CA ILE A 426 -4.77 25.87 -10.92
C ILE A 426 -5.18 27.15 -11.66
N CYS A 427 -6.34 27.74 -11.33
CA CYS A 427 -6.83 28.95 -11.98
C CYS A 427 -7.18 30.05 -10.97
N THR A 428 -7.48 31.23 -11.49
CA THR A 428 -7.91 32.39 -10.71
C THR A 428 -9.43 32.49 -10.57
N CYS A 429 -10.16 31.42 -10.89
CA CYS A 429 -11.62 31.46 -10.88
C CYS A 429 -12.19 31.61 -9.47
N ARG A 430 -13.08 32.59 -9.29
CA ARG A 430 -13.79 32.78 -8.03
C ARG A 430 -15.00 31.85 -7.92
N ALA A 431 -15.38 31.47 -6.71
CA ALA A 431 -16.51 30.59 -6.45
C ALA A 431 -17.87 31.13 -6.94
N ASP A 432 -18.04 32.45 -6.91
CA ASP A 432 -19.22 33.14 -7.44
C ASP A 432 -19.18 33.27 -8.98
N GLN A 433 -18.01 33.10 -9.60
CA GLN A 433 -17.80 33.25 -11.05
C GLN A 433 -17.63 31.92 -11.80
N MET A 434 -17.69 30.78 -11.12
CA MET A 434 -17.39 29.47 -11.70
C MET A 434 -18.36 29.03 -12.81
N LEU A 435 -19.47 29.75 -13.00
CA LEU A 435 -20.42 29.53 -14.07
C LEU A 435 -19.97 30.13 -15.41
N HIS A 436 -19.03 31.08 -15.40
CA HIS A 436 -18.54 31.70 -16.62
C HIS A 436 -17.43 30.84 -17.25
N GLU A 437 -17.62 30.42 -18.50
CA GLU A 437 -16.60 29.69 -19.29
C GLU A 437 -15.28 30.45 -19.37
N GLN A 438 -15.33 31.79 -19.33
CA GLN A 438 -14.17 32.68 -19.35
C GLN A 438 -13.39 32.74 -18.01
N CYS A 439 -13.84 32.05 -16.96
CA CYS A 439 -13.28 32.15 -15.61
C CYS A 439 -11.94 31.40 -15.42
N CYS A 440 -11.52 30.57 -16.37
CA CYS A 440 -10.40 29.64 -16.18
C CYS A 440 -9.06 30.16 -16.75
N GLN A 441 -8.67 31.39 -16.43
CA GLN A 441 -7.28 31.79 -16.64
C GLN A 441 -6.38 30.98 -15.70
N HIS A 442 -5.47 30.20 -16.29
CA HIS A 442 -4.45 29.48 -15.53
C HIS A 442 -3.61 30.46 -14.72
N ARG A 443 -3.45 30.16 -13.44
CA ARG A 443 -2.59 30.93 -12.57
C ARG A 443 -1.14 30.70 -13.01
N THR A 444 -0.29 31.72 -12.93
CA THR A 444 1.14 31.56 -13.19
C THR A 444 1.93 31.50 -11.87
N ILE A 445 3.16 30.98 -11.92
CA ILE A 445 4.07 30.99 -10.77
C ILE A 445 4.32 32.44 -10.33
N ASP A 446 4.60 33.33 -11.29
CA ASP A 446 4.93 34.73 -11.01
C ASP A 446 3.77 35.45 -10.34
N GLN A 447 2.54 35.26 -10.83
CA GLN A 447 1.33 35.75 -10.17
C GLN A 447 1.23 35.22 -8.73
N THR A 448 1.55 33.95 -8.50
CA THR A 448 1.47 33.36 -7.16
C THR A 448 2.54 33.91 -6.22
N VAL A 449 3.76 34.14 -6.73
CA VAL A 449 4.85 34.79 -6.00
C VAL A 449 4.44 36.22 -5.63
N GLU A 450 3.95 36.99 -6.59
CA GLU A 450 3.53 38.37 -6.39
C GLU A 450 2.42 38.46 -5.33
N LEU A 451 1.37 37.63 -5.44
CA LEU A 451 0.26 37.60 -4.48
C LEU A 451 0.73 37.22 -3.07
N ALA A 452 1.69 36.31 -2.96
CA ALA A 452 2.28 35.94 -1.68
C ALA A 452 3.12 37.07 -1.07
N GLU A 453 3.84 37.82 -1.89
CA GLU A 453 4.62 38.98 -1.46
C GLU A 453 3.71 40.13 -1.02
N GLN A 454 2.63 40.38 -1.76
CA GLN A 454 1.58 41.32 -1.38
C GLN A 454 0.93 40.95 -0.03
N TYR A 455 0.68 39.67 0.22
CA TYR A 455 0.19 39.19 1.53
C TYR A 455 1.23 39.42 2.64
N ARG A 456 2.50 39.10 2.39
CA ARG A 456 3.60 39.31 3.36
C ARG A 456 3.78 40.79 3.69
N ALA A 457 3.74 41.67 2.71
CA ALA A 457 3.85 43.11 2.89
C ALA A 457 2.71 43.65 3.78
N ALA A 458 1.48 43.21 3.56
CA ALA A 458 0.34 43.59 4.42
C ALA A 458 0.55 43.15 5.88
N LEU A 459 1.09 41.94 6.11
CA LEU A 459 1.44 41.48 7.46
C LEU A 459 2.57 42.31 8.11
N GLN A 460 3.60 42.66 7.34
CA GLN A 460 4.73 43.46 7.83
C GLN A 460 4.31 44.90 8.20
N ASN A 461 3.34 45.46 7.46
CA ASN A 461 2.76 46.77 7.74
C ASN A 461 1.78 46.77 8.93
N GLY A 462 1.56 45.62 9.58
CA GLY A 462 0.60 45.48 10.68
C GLY A 462 -0.86 45.47 10.24
N ASP A 463 -1.15 45.52 8.93
CA ASP A 463 -2.49 45.54 8.37
C ASP A 463 -3.08 44.12 8.29
N LYS A 464 -3.45 43.61 9.45
CA LYS A 464 -4.06 42.28 9.60
C LYS A 464 -5.39 42.15 8.86
N ALA A 465 -6.13 43.25 8.71
CA ALA A 465 -7.41 43.26 8.00
C ALA A 465 -7.19 43.05 6.51
N THR A 466 -6.29 43.83 5.89
CA THR A 466 -5.93 43.64 4.48
C THR A 466 -5.28 42.29 4.24
N ALA A 467 -4.41 41.81 5.15
CA ALA A 467 -3.85 40.46 5.03
C ALA A 467 -4.94 39.37 5.06
N ALA A 468 -5.93 39.49 5.95
CA ALA A 468 -7.04 38.54 6.04
C ALA A 468 -7.98 38.61 4.82
N VAL A 469 -8.27 39.82 4.32
CA VAL A 469 -9.03 40.00 3.09
C VAL A 469 -8.27 39.38 1.92
N ARG A 470 -6.98 39.67 1.77
CA ARG A 470 -6.13 39.13 0.70
C ARG A 470 -6.00 37.61 0.73
N SER A 471 -5.84 37.01 1.91
CA SER A 471 -5.80 35.53 2.00
C SER A 471 -7.15 34.90 1.64
N ALA A 472 -8.26 35.52 2.06
CA ALA A 472 -9.61 35.08 1.72
C ALA A 472 -9.96 35.36 0.24
N SER A 473 -9.43 36.43 -0.35
CA SER A 473 -9.76 36.93 -1.68
C SER A 473 -8.75 36.53 -2.76
N MET A 474 -7.70 35.76 -2.44
CA MET A 474 -6.72 35.33 -3.44
C MET A 474 -6.33 33.85 -3.26
N GLY A 475 -6.62 33.29 -2.08
CA GLY A 475 -6.33 31.90 -1.73
C GLY A 475 -4.84 31.59 -1.55
N ILE A 476 -3.95 32.56 -1.70
CA ILE A 476 -2.49 32.41 -1.59
C ILE A 476 -1.99 33.17 -0.35
N THR A 477 -1.18 32.50 0.48
CA THR A 477 -0.56 33.13 1.66
C THR A 477 0.96 33.04 1.67
N LYS A 478 1.54 32.22 0.78
CA LYS A 478 2.98 31.97 0.76
C LYS A 478 3.43 31.72 -0.67
N PRO A 479 4.70 31.99 -1.02
CA PRO A 479 5.20 31.76 -2.37
C PRO A 479 5.26 30.25 -2.66
N PRO A 480 5.22 29.82 -3.93
CA PRO A 480 5.45 28.43 -4.29
C PRO A 480 6.82 27.95 -3.81
N LEU A 481 6.90 26.72 -3.31
CA LEU A 481 8.15 26.05 -2.93
C LEU A 481 8.97 25.65 -4.15
N LEU A 482 8.30 25.22 -5.21
CA LEU A 482 8.91 24.79 -6.47
C LEU A 482 8.66 25.85 -7.54
N ARG A 483 9.45 26.92 -7.52
CA ARG A 483 9.33 28.04 -8.48
C ARG A 483 9.66 27.66 -9.93
N SER A 484 10.26 26.50 -10.16
CA SER A 484 10.62 26.01 -11.49
C SER A 484 9.55 25.14 -12.14
N ILE A 485 8.46 24.81 -11.44
CA ILE A 485 7.40 23.94 -11.94
C ILE A 485 6.19 24.78 -12.32
N ASN A 486 5.96 24.93 -13.63
CA ASN A 486 4.77 25.57 -14.16
C ASN A 486 3.49 24.84 -13.73
N PHE A 487 2.40 25.57 -13.51
CA PHE A 487 1.15 25.00 -13.01
C PHE A 487 0.43 24.08 -14.00
N ASP A 488 0.68 24.22 -15.29
CA ASP A 488 0.24 23.27 -16.32
C ASP A 488 0.86 21.88 -16.14
N ARG A 489 1.97 21.78 -15.39
CA ARG A 489 2.62 20.51 -15.03
C ARG A 489 2.14 19.93 -13.70
N ILE A 490 1.22 20.60 -13.00
CA ILE A 490 0.62 20.10 -11.76
C ILE A 490 -0.56 19.19 -12.14
N ILE A 491 -0.45 17.93 -11.76
CA ILE A 491 -1.49 16.94 -12.03
C ILE A 491 -2.48 16.94 -10.88
N PRO A 492 -3.77 17.27 -11.11
CA PRO A 492 -4.79 17.11 -10.08
C PRO A 492 -4.99 15.63 -9.79
N ALA A 493 -4.92 15.22 -8.52
CA ALA A 493 -5.04 13.83 -8.07
C ALA A 493 -6.37 13.16 -8.49
N PRO A 494 -6.42 12.39 -9.59
CA PRO A 494 -7.68 11.87 -10.15
C PRO A 494 -8.44 11.01 -9.16
N PHE A 495 -7.76 10.09 -8.46
CA PHE A 495 -8.32 9.23 -7.43
C PHE A 495 -9.11 10.03 -6.40
N HIS A 496 -8.49 11.08 -5.85
CA HIS A 496 -9.12 11.88 -4.82
C HIS A 496 -10.19 12.82 -5.35
N VAL A 497 -10.08 13.28 -6.60
CA VAL A 497 -11.14 14.03 -7.29
C VAL A 497 -12.37 13.14 -7.43
N PHE A 498 -12.24 11.96 -8.05
CA PHE A 498 -13.33 11.00 -8.23
C PHE A 498 -13.91 10.52 -6.91
N GLN A 499 -13.06 10.20 -5.92
CA GLN A 499 -13.52 9.82 -4.60
C GLN A 499 -14.29 10.96 -3.91
N GLY A 500 -13.83 12.21 -4.08
CA GLY A 500 -14.48 13.39 -3.51
C GLY A 500 -15.86 13.63 -4.13
N ILE A 501 -15.96 13.50 -5.45
CA ILE A 501 -17.19 13.71 -6.23
C ILE A 501 -18.16 12.57 -6.02
N GLY A 502 -17.72 11.32 -6.09
CA GLY A 502 -18.55 10.15 -5.83
C GLY A 502 -19.15 10.20 -4.42
N ASN A 503 -18.37 10.59 -3.41
CA ASN A 503 -18.91 10.82 -2.06
C ASN A 503 -19.89 11.99 -1.99
N ALA A 504 -19.71 13.05 -2.80
CA ALA A 504 -20.66 14.16 -2.87
C ALA A 504 -21.99 13.72 -3.49
N ILE A 505 -21.95 12.96 -4.59
CA ILE A 505 -23.13 12.38 -5.25
C ILE A 505 -23.89 11.47 -4.28
N VAL A 506 -23.18 10.56 -3.60
CA VAL A 506 -23.79 9.65 -2.61
C VAL A 506 -24.49 10.42 -1.50
N ARG A 507 -23.85 11.47 -0.95
CA ARG A 507 -24.47 12.29 0.09
C ARG A 507 -25.69 13.04 -0.42
N GLU A 508 -25.68 13.46 -1.67
CA GLU A 508 -26.83 14.14 -2.27
C GLU A 508 -27.99 13.18 -2.50
N LEU A 509 -27.72 11.97 -3.01
CA LEU A 509 -28.72 10.91 -3.12
C LEU A 509 -29.32 10.57 -1.75
N GLU A 510 -28.50 10.50 -0.69
CA GLU A 510 -28.99 10.26 0.67
C GLU A 510 -29.76 11.44 1.27
N ARG A 511 -29.58 12.66 0.74
CA ARG A 511 -30.31 13.85 1.17
C ARG A 511 -31.70 13.93 0.55
N GLN A 512 -31.91 13.28 -0.59
CA GLN A 512 -33.23 13.19 -1.21
C GLN A 512 -34.15 12.30 -0.36
N GLU A 513 -35.36 12.77 -0.14
CA GLU A 513 -36.34 12.08 0.70
C GLU A 513 -36.66 10.69 0.15
N GLY A 514 -36.64 9.68 1.02
CA GLY A 514 -36.86 8.27 0.63
C GLY A 514 -35.70 7.58 -0.11
N CYS A 515 -34.68 8.30 -0.58
CA CYS A 515 -33.60 7.72 -1.37
C CYS A 515 -32.49 7.05 -0.54
N ALA A 516 -32.31 7.41 0.73
CA ALA A 516 -31.22 6.87 1.54
C ALA A 516 -31.26 5.33 1.73
N PRO A 517 -32.41 4.69 2.06
CA PRO A 517 -32.50 3.23 2.14
C PRO A 517 -32.22 2.54 0.80
N ILE A 518 -32.72 3.12 -0.30
CA ILE A 518 -32.55 2.62 -1.67
C ILE A 518 -31.08 2.66 -2.05
N ALA A 519 -30.41 3.80 -1.84
CA ALA A 519 -28.98 3.95 -2.09
C ALA A 519 -28.15 2.94 -1.27
N GLN A 520 -28.48 2.74 0.01
CA GLN A 520 -27.79 1.75 0.86
C GLN A 520 -28.02 0.30 0.41
N GLN A 521 -29.22 -0.03 -0.07
CA GLN A 521 -29.50 -1.34 -0.65
C GLN A 521 -28.72 -1.54 -1.95
N PHE A 522 -28.70 -0.53 -2.81
CA PHE A 522 -27.92 -0.52 -4.04
C PHE A 522 -26.43 -0.74 -3.75
N PHE A 523 -25.83 0.03 -2.83
CA PHE A 523 -24.42 -0.12 -2.45
C PHE A 523 -24.11 -1.51 -1.91
N ARG A 524 -25.01 -2.08 -1.07
CA ARG A 524 -24.86 -3.46 -0.60
C ARG A 524 -24.88 -4.46 -1.75
N ARG A 525 -25.80 -4.30 -2.71
CA ARG A 525 -25.94 -5.19 -3.88
C ARG A 525 -24.68 -5.21 -4.75
N ILE A 526 -24.08 -4.05 -5.01
CA ILE A 526 -22.84 -3.96 -5.81
C ILE A 526 -21.57 -4.25 -4.97
N GLY A 527 -21.72 -4.60 -3.69
CA GLY A 527 -20.59 -4.82 -2.78
C GLY A 527 -19.77 -3.56 -2.52
N ALA A 528 -20.35 -2.36 -2.68
CA ALA A 528 -19.76 -1.09 -2.29
C ALA A 528 -19.87 -0.94 -0.76
N ARG A 529 -18.71 -0.95 -0.10
CA ARG A 529 -18.60 -0.83 1.35
C ARG A 529 -18.22 0.59 1.75
N ARG A 530 -18.85 1.09 2.81
CA ARG A 530 -18.44 2.32 3.51
C ARG A 530 -17.18 2.04 4.34
N GLU A 531 -16.34 3.05 4.49
CA GLU A 531 -15.14 2.93 5.29
C GLU A 531 -15.52 2.75 6.78
N GLN A 532 -14.93 1.76 7.47
CA GLN A 532 -15.30 1.45 8.85
C GLN A 532 -15.08 2.64 9.81
N PHE A 533 -14.03 3.42 9.56
CA PHE A 533 -13.66 4.58 10.39
C PHE A 533 -14.35 5.87 9.97
N ARG A 534 -14.71 5.98 8.68
CA ARG A 534 -15.49 7.09 8.14
C ARG A 534 -16.82 6.54 7.65
N LYS A 535 -17.75 6.30 8.60
CA LYS A 535 -19.07 5.71 8.34
C LYS A 535 -19.87 6.42 7.22
N ARG A 536 -19.48 7.64 6.82
CA ARG A 536 -20.14 8.44 5.78
C ARG A 536 -19.47 8.39 4.40
N ASP A 537 -18.26 7.85 4.30
CA ASP A 537 -17.49 7.87 3.06
C ASP A 537 -17.35 6.46 2.47
N LEU A 538 -17.44 6.38 1.15
CA LEU A 538 -17.12 5.18 0.39
C LEU A 538 -15.61 5.12 0.11
N THR A 539 -15.09 3.90 0.08
CA THR A 539 -13.70 3.65 -0.30
C THR A 539 -13.51 3.88 -1.80
N GLY A 540 -12.27 4.11 -2.24
CA GLY A 540 -11.95 4.25 -3.67
C GLY A 540 -12.44 3.05 -4.51
N ASN A 541 -12.30 1.82 -4.00
CA ASN A 541 -12.81 0.62 -4.69
C ASN A 541 -14.35 0.62 -4.80
N SER A 542 -15.05 1.08 -3.77
CA SER A 542 -16.51 1.23 -3.81
C SER A 542 -16.94 2.29 -4.82
N ILE A 543 -16.23 3.42 -4.88
CA ILE A 543 -16.46 4.46 -5.88
C ILE A 543 -16.16 3.92 -7.29
N ARG A 544 -15.07 3.18 -7.48
CA ARG A 544 -14.77 2.53 -8.76
C ARG A 544 -15.90 1.61 -9.20
N LYS A 545 -16.45 0.77 -8.31
CA LYS A 545 -17.60 -0.10 -8.64
C LYS A 545 -18.85 0.68 -9.03
N ILE A 546 -19.01 1.89 -8.50
CA ILE A 546 -20.11 2.80 -8.88
C ILE A 546 -19.82 3.45 -10.24
N LEU A 547 -18.55 3.72 -10.57
CA LEU A 547 -18.11 4.50 -11.73
C LEU A 547 -17.41 3.65 -12.83
N ALA A 548 -17.51 2.31 -12.81
CA ALA A 548 -16.57 1.39 -13.48
C ALA A 548 -16.57 1.39 -15.03
N GLN A 549 -17.37 2.21 -15.69
CA GLN A 549 -17.35 2.32 -17.15
C GLN A 549 -16.32 3.39 -17.55
N ILE A 550 -15.13 3.02 -18.04
CA ILE A 550 -14.11 4.01 -18.43
C ILE A 550 -13.43 3.70 -19.76
N LEU A 551 -13.85 4.50 -20.74
CA LEU A 551 -13.12 5.40 -21.63
C LEU A 551 -12.13 4.84 -22.68
N SER A 552 -12.60 4.73 -23.93
CA SER A 552 -11.83 4.81 -25.17
C SER A 552 -11.50 6.28 -25.55
N PRO A 553 -10.65 6.56 -26.56
CA PRO A 553 -10.40 7.92 -27.06
C PRO A 553 -11.67 8.67 -27.52
N ASN A 554 -12.66 7.96 -28.08
CA ASN A 554 -13.97 8.55 -28.42
C ASN A 554 -14.76 8.98 -27.17
N ASP A 555 -14.36 8.47 -26.01
CA ASP A 555 -15.05 8.70 -24.78
C ASP A 555 -14.49 9.94 -24.06
N LEU A 556 -13.40 10.58 -24.52
CA LEU A 556 -13.06 11.92 -24.04
C LEU A 556 -14.09 12.95 -24.51
N ASP A 557 -14.52 12.88 -25.77
CA ASP A 557 -15.62 13.70 -26.28
C ASP A 557 -16.95 13.32 -25.60
N GLY A 558 -17.13 12.03 -25.28
CA GLY A 558 -18.27 11.56 -24.48
C GLY A 558 -18.24 12.08 -23.03
N LEU A 559 -17.05 12.11 -22.41
CA LEU A 559 -16.82 12.61 -21.06
C LEU A 559 -17.02 14.13 -21.02
N GLU A 560 -16.53 14.86 -22.02
CA GLU A 560 -16.73 16.30 -22.15
C GLU A 560 -18.21 16.63 -22.29
N ARG A 561 -18.92 15.95 -23.20
CA ARG A 561 -20.38 16.07 -23.32
C ARG A 561 -21.09 15.73 -22.01
N SER A 562 -20.71 14.65 -21.33
CA SER A 562 -21.30 14.28 -20.04
C SER A 562 -21.03 15.31 -18.95
N ILE A 563 -19.84 15.93 -18.96
CA ILE A 563 -19.48 17.02 -18.05
C ILE A 563 -20.33 18.25 -18.36
N ASP A 564 -20.53 18.59 -19.63
CA ASP A 564 -21.33 19.73 -20.04
C ASP A 564 -22.82 19.53 -19.75
N ASP A 565 -23.37 18.35 -20.03
CA ASP A 565 -24.72 17.96 -19.62
C ASP A 565 -24.88 18.06 -18.10
N PHE A 566 -23.87 17.60 -17.34
CA PHE A 566 -23.88 17.72 -15.90
C PHE A 566 -23.77 19.18 -15.43
N LYS A 567 -23.06 20.05 -16.16
CA LYS A 567 -23.04 21.49 -15.88
C LYS A 567 -24.40 22.12 -16.12
N VAL A 568 -25.05 21.82 -17.24
CA VAL A 568 -26.41 22.28 -17.57
C VAL A 568 -27.38 21.84 -16.48
N PHE A 569 -27.36 20.55 -16.11
CA PHE A 569 -28.19 20.03 -15.02
C PHE A 569 -27.98 20.77 -13.69
N LEU A 570 -26.72 21.01 -13.29
CA LEU A 570 -26.43 21.74 -12.05
C LEU A 570 -26.88 23.21 -12.11
N ALA A 571 -26.84 23.83 -13.29
CA ALA A 571 -27.30 25.19 -13.51
C ALA A 571 -28.84 25.28 -13.47
N GLU A 572 -29.55 24.37 -14.13
CA GLU A 572 -31.03 24.30 -14.13
C GLU A 572 -31.61 24.12 -12.73
N GLN A 573 -30.89 23.44 -11.84
CA GLN A 573 -31.32 23.23 -10.46
C GLN A 573 -31.00 24.42 -9.53
N ASP A 574 -30.32 25.46 -10.02
CA ASP A 574 -29.72 26.55 -9.22
C ASP A 574 -28.78 26.02 -8.12
N ARG A 575 -28.06 24.93 -8.43
CA ARG A 575 -27.19 24.23 -7.46
C ARG A 575 -25.72 24.33 -7.81
N MET A 576 -25.37 24.83 -8.99
CA MET A 576 -23.99 24.90 -9.44
C MET A 576 -23.10 25.69 -8.47
N SER A 577 -23.49 26.92 -8.12
CA SER A 577 -22.70 27.76 -7.20
C SER A 577 -22.57 27.09 -5.82
N ALA A 578 -23.65 26.53 -5.28
CA ALA A 578 -23.64 25.82 -4.00
C ALA A 578 -22.80 24.52 -4.04
N PHE A 579 -22.76 23.84 -5.19
CA PHE A 579 -21.99 22.61 -5.40
C PHE A 579 -20.51 22.92 -5.53
N LEU A 580 -20.13 23.88 -6.38
CA LEU A 580 -18.73 24.22 -6.66
C LEU A 580 -18.05 24.98 -5.52
N SER A 581 -18.74 25.95 -4.89
CA SER A 581 -18.20 26.70 -3.74
C SER A 581 -17.83 25.80 -2.55
N LYS A 582 -18.51 24.64 -2.42
CA LYS A 582 -18.25 23.66 -1.35
C LYS A 582 -17.28 22.56 -1.77
N LYS A 583 -16.89 22.48 -3.05
CA LYS A 583 -16.18 21.33 -3.64
C LYS A 583 -15.14 21.77 -4.69
N PRO A 584 -13.93 22.19 -4.25
CA PRO A 584 -12.77 22.39 -5.14
C PRO A 584 -12.55 21.28 -6.17
N LYS A 585 -12.73 20.02 -5.75
CA LYS A 585 -12.58 18.84 -6.61
C LYS A 585 -13.59 18.78 -7.75
N ALA A 586 -14.83 19.26 -7.52
CA ALA A 586 -15.83 19.32 -8.58
C ALA A 586 -15.41 20.29 -9.68
N HIS A 587 -14.87 21.45 -9.33
CA HIS A 587 -14.35 22.39 -10.32
C HIS A 587 -13.17 21.82 -11.10
N LEU A 588 -12.24 21.12 -10.44
CA LEU A 588 -11.16 20.42 -11.15
C LEU A 588 -11.72 19.43 -12.18
N LEU A 589 -12.75 18.64 -11.83
CA LEU A 589 -13.39 17.74 -12.78
C LEU A 589 -14.04 18.49 -13.95
N LEU A 590 -14.86 19.50 -13.66
CA LEU A 590 -15.71 20.15 -14.67
C LEU A 590 -14.94 21.04 -15.65
N PHE A 591 -13.81 21.61 -15.23
CA PHE A 591 -13.14 22.67 -16.01
C PHE A 591 -11.70 22.34 -16.39
N HIS A 592 -10.99 21.54 -15.60
CA HIS A 592 -9.55 21.31 -15.81
C HIS A 592 -9.25 19.89 -16.30
N PHE A 593 -10.15 18.95 -16.06
CA PHE A 593 -9.89 17.53 -16.26
C PHE A 593 -9.81 17.12 -17.73
N VAL A 594 -10.80 17.51 -18.55
CA VAL A 594 -10.80 17.22 -19.99
C VAL A 594 -9.71 18.00 -20.72
N PRO A 595 -9.50 19.31 -20.51
CA PRO A 595 -8.38 20.03 -21.11
C PRO A 595 -7.03 19.39 -20.76
N PHE A 596 -6.82 19.01 -19.50
CA PHE A 596 -5.63 18.29 -19.07
C PHE A 596 -5.48 16.95 -19.81
N ALA A 597 -6.56 16.16 -19.87
CA ALA A 597 -6.56 14.88 -20.58
C ALA A 597 -6.23 15.01 -22.05
N ARG A 598 -6.77 16.03 -22.73
CA ARG A 598 -6.48 16.34 -24.13
C ARG A 598 -5.03 16.77 -24.32
N GLN A 599 -4.53 17.65 -23.45
CA GLN A 599 -3.15 18.13 -23.52
C GLN A 599 -2.14 17.00 -23.30
N HIS A 600 -2.39 16.15 -22.30
CA HIS A 600 -1.41 15.17 -21.85
C HIS A 600 -1.66 13.75 -22.39
N GLN A 601 -2.81 13.48 -22.98
CA GLN A 601 -3.24 12.16 -23.47
C GLN A 601 -3.31 11.09 -22.37
N PHE A 602 -3.37 11.51 -21.11
CA PHE A 602 -3.57 10.63 -19.95
C PHE A 602 -4.20 11.40 -18.79
N ILE A 603 -4.79 10.64 -17.86
CA ILE A 603 -5.31 11.17 -16.59
C ILE A 603 -4.88 10.24 -15.46
N GLY A 604 -5.26 8.96 -15.55
CA GLY A 604 -5.09 7.99 -14.47
C GLY A 604 -3.69 7.41 -14.33
N LEU A 605 -2.77 7.64 -15.27
CA LEU A 605 -1.42 7.06 -15.21
C LEU A 605 -0.53 7.70 -14.12
N LEU A 606 -0.88 8.89 -13.63
CA LEU A 606 -0.16 9.63 -12.59
C LEU A 606 -0.94 9.76 -11.28
N ASP A 607 -1.81 8.79 -11.04
CA ASP A 607 -2.72 8.83 -9.91
C ASP A 607 -2.00 8.56 -8.58
N GLU A 608 -2.61 9.00 -7.47
CA GLU A 608 -2.13 8.80 -6.10
C GLU A 608 -2.44 7.39 -5.58
N GLN A 609 -3.07 6.54 -6.39
CA GLN A 609 -3.38 5.16 -6.02
C GLN A 609 -2.13 4.36 -5.62
N GLY A 610 -0.98 4.60 -6.27
CA GLY A 610 0.29 3.98 -5.90
C GLY A 610 0.77 4.43 -4.52
N ASP A 611 0.57 5.71 -4.19
CA ASP A 611 0.92 6.32 -2.90
C ASP A 611 0.01 5.74 -1.80
N GLU A 612 -1.29 5.65 -2.03
CA GLU A 612 -2.26 5.02 -1.12
C GLU A 612 -1.96 3.53 -0.87
N ALA A 613 -1.62 2.78 -1.92
CA ALA A 613 -1.19 1.40 -1.80
C ALA A 613 0.13 1.28 -1.01
N LEU A 614 1.03 2.26 -1.14
CA LEU A 614 2.29 2.32 -0.41
C LEU A 614 2.05 2.42 1.10
N HIS A 615 1.02 3.13 1.55
CA HIS A 615 0.68 3.17 2.99
C HIS A 615 0.29 1.79 3.52
N SER A 616 -0.38 0.96 2.72
CA SER A 616 -0.73 -0.41 3.11
C SER A 616 0.51 -1.30 3.19
N VAL A 617 1.41 -1.19 2.20
CA VAL A 617 2.71 -1.87 2.20
C VAL A 617 3.51 -1.46 3.43
N TRP A 618 3.67 -0.16 3.65
CA TRP A 618 4.43 0.39 4.78
C TRP A 618 3.90 -0.10 6.13
N ARG A 619 2.58 -0.11 6.33
CA ARG A 619 1.94 -0.65 7.55
C ARG A 619 2.35 -2.09 7.82
N ARG A 620 2.30 -2.91 6.77
CA ARG A 620 2.63 -4.33 6.86
C ARG A 620 4.10 -4.51 7.25
N LEU A 621 4.98 -3.73 6.61
CA LEU A 621 6.39 -3.70 6.93
C LEU A 621 6.65 -3.25 8.38
N GLU A 622 5.95 -2.22 8.85
CA GLU A 622 6.01 -1.75 10.23
C GLU A 622 5.65 -2.86 11.22
N GLN A 623 4.58 -3.61 10.95
CA GLN A 623 4.21 -4.75 11.77
C GLN A 623 5.26 -5.87 11.78
N TRP A 624 5.94 -6.10 10.66
CA TRP A 624 6.99 -7.11 10.56
C TRP A 624 8.23 -6.77 11.39
N TRP A 625 8.56 -5.49 11.51
CA TRP A 625 9.76 -5.01 12.20
C TRP A 625 9.49 -4.24 13.49
N LYS A 626 8.28 -4.36 14.06
CA LYS A 626 7.86 -3.67 15.29
C LYS A 626 8.77 -3.92 16.50
N CYS A 627 9.62 -4.96 16.47
CA CYS A 627 10.58 -5.25 17.52
C CYS A 627 11.95 -4.58 17.34
N MET A 628 12.18 -3.87 16.24
CA MET A 628 13.41 -3.11 15.97
C MET A 628 13.28 -1.68 16.50
N PRO A 629 14.40 -1.01 16.82
CA PRO A 629 14.40 0.44 17.04
C PRO A 629 13.85 1.18 15.83
N ASP A 630 13.11 2.27 16.04
CA ASP A 630 12.41 3.00 14.97
C ASP A 630 13.31 3.37 13.79
N ALA A 631 14.54 3.83 14.04
CA ALA A 631 15.49 4.20 12.99
C ALA A 631 15.93 2.99 12.13
N GLU A 632 16.28 1.87 12.77
CA GLU A 632 16.69 0.64 12.07
C GLU A 632 15.50 0.02 11.33
N GLN A 633 14.31 0.08 11.95
CA GLN A 633 13.06 -0.35 11.34
C GLN A 633 12.80 0.41 10.04
N ILE A 634 12.88 1.75 10.04
CA ILE A 634 12.64 2.57 8.85
C ILE A 634 13.67 2.26 7.76
N LEU A 635 14.95 2.08 8.10
CA LEU A 635 15.97 1.69 7.13
C LEU A 635 15.67 0.32 6.49
N GLN A 636 15.27 -0.69 7.28
CA GLN A 636 14.88 -1.99 6.74
C GLN A 636 13.64 -1.89 5.83
N GLN A 637 12.70 -1.01 6.15
CA GLN A 637 11.53 -0.71 5.32
C GLN A 637 11.93 -0.10 3.97
N LEU A 638 12.79 0.92 4.00
CA LEU A 638 13.29 1.59 2.79
C LEU A 638 14.06 0.61 1.89
N GLU A 639 14.98 -0.17 2.46
CA GLU A 639 15.73 -1.17 1.70
C GLU A 639 14.82 -2.23 1.08
N HIS A 640 13.83 -2.72 1.84
CA HIS A 640 12.87 -3.69 1.32
C HIS A 640 12.04 -3.11 0.17
N HIS A 641 11.60 -1.87 0.34
CA HIS A 641 10.81 -1.18 -0.68
C HIS A 641 11.61 -0.96 -1.96
N PHE A 642 12.87 -0.57 -1.84
CA PHE A 642 13.75 -0.41 -2.99
C PHE A 642 14.03 -1.71 -3.74
N VAL A 643 14.18 -2.83 -3.02
CA VAL A 643 14.27 -4.14 -3.67
C VAL A 643 13.00 -4.44 -4.48
N ASN A 644 11.82 -4.10 -3.96
CA ASN A 644 10.57 -4.24 -4.72
C ASN A 644 10.53 -3.30 -5.94
N ASN A 645 11.05 -2.07 -5.82
CA ASN A 645 11.21 -1.18 -6.98
C ASN A 645 12.09 -1.83 -8.04
N TRP A 646 13.27 -2.33 -7.67
CA TRP A 646 14.19 -2.97 -8.60
C TRP A 646 13.62 -4.23 -9.27
N LEU A 647 12.88 -5.05 -8.52
CA LEU A 647 12.21 -6.24 -9.06
C LEU A 647 11.11 -5.87 -10.09
N LEU A 648 10.41 -4.75 -9.86
CA LEU A 648 9.47 -4.20 -10.85
C LEU A 648 10.22 -3.65 -12.06
N ASP A 649 11.22 -2.79 -11.83
CA ASP A 649 11.97 -2.09 -12.87
C ASP A 649 12.64 -3.09 -13.84
N THR A 650 13.13 -4.23 -13.34
CA THR A 650 13.74 -5.28 -14.17
C THR A 650 12.74 -6.18 -14.90
N GLY A 651 11.43 -5.98 -14.74
CA GLY A 651 10.39 -6.82 -15.35
C GLY A 651 10.33 -8.24 -14.77
N ARG A 652 11.13 -8.53 -13.74
CA ARG A 652 11.28 -9.88 -13.19
C ARG A 652 10.03 -10.37 -12.50
N ILE A 653 9.23 -9.46 -11.93
CA ILE A 653 7.91 -9.79 -11.37
C ILE A 653 6.98 -10.33 -12.46
N ASP A 654 6.99 -9.71 -13.64
CA ASP A 654 6.10 -10.08 -14.73
C ASP A 654 6.59 -11.35 -15.44
N GLU A 655 7.90 -11.52 -15.57
CA GLU A 655 8.50 -12.78 -16.01
C GLU A 655 8.08 -13.95 -15.09
N LEU A 656 8.12 -13.75 -13.77
CA LEU A 656 7.74 -14.80 -12.81
C LEU A 656 6.25 -15.10 -12.82
N LYS A 657 5.39 -14.11 -13.06
CA LYS A 657 3.95 -14.33 -13.28
C LYS A 657 3.69 -15.12 -14.55
N ARG A 658 4.27 -14.71 -15.69
CA ARG A 658 4.12 -15.43 -16.96
C ARG A 658 4.60 -16.88 -16.86
N ASN A 659 5.78 -17.09 -16.29
CA ASN A 659 6.33 -18.43 -16.06
C ASN A 659 5.42 -19.30 -15.16
N TYR A 660 4.63 -18.67 -14.28
CA TYR A 660 3.65 -19.39 -13.47
C TYR A 660 2.39 -19.71 -14.26
N GLU A 661 1.81 -18.74 -14.95
CA GLU A 661 0.62 -18.91 -15.79
C GLU A 661 0.84 -19.96 -16.88
N GLU A 662 2.01 -19.94 -17.53
CA GLU A 662 2.41 -20.97 -18.51
C GLU A 662 2.44 -22.37 -17.90
N ARG A 663 2.97 -22.52 -16.68
CA ARG A 663 3.01 -23.82 -15.99
C ARG A 663 1.64 -24.26 -15.49
N LYS A 664 0.80 -23.32 -15.05
CA LYS A 664 -0.57 -23.61 -14.63
C LYS A 664 -1.35 -24.18 -15.82
N GLY A 665 -1.23 -23.57 -17.00
CA GLY A 665 -1.85 -24.07 -18.23
C GLY A 665 -1.31 -25.42 -18.73
N GLU A 666 -0.09 -25.82 -18.35
CA GLU A 666 0.46 -27.15 -18.65
C GLU A 666 -0.09 -28.25 -17.72
N ASP A 667 -0.45 -27.91 -16.48
CA ASP A 667 -0.92 -28.85 -15.45
C ASP A 667 -2.47 -28.95 -15.37
N ASP A 668 -3.22 -27.99 -15.94
CA ASP A 668 -4.70 -27.92 -15.91
C ASP A 668 -5.40 -28.89 -16.92
N MET A 669 -4.78 -30.01 -17.29
CA MET A 669 -5.41 -31.02 -18.14
C MET A 669 -6.46 -31.89 -17.44
N ASP A 670 -6.75 -31.73 -16.13
CA ASP A 670 -7.73 -32.62 -15.44
C ASP A 670 -8.54 -32.01 -14.25
N ASP A 671 -8.53 -30.71 -13.93
CA ASP A 671 -9.21 -30.21 -12.70
C ASP A 671 -10.23 -29.07 -12.95
N GLU A 672 -11.52 -29.45 -13.05
CA GLU A 672 -12.73 -28.60 -13.11
C GLU A 672 -12.98 -27.71 -11.86
N ALA A 673 -12.09 -27.72 -10.86
CA ALA A 673 -12.30 -27.10 -9.55
C ALA A 673 -11.65 -25.70 -9.36
N ALA A 674 -10.98 -25.16 -10.39
CA ALA A 674 -10.17 -23.95 -10.27
C ALA A 674 -10.90 -22.62 -10.59
N GLU A 675 -12.08 -22.66 -11.21
CA GLU A 675 -12.75 -21.45 -11.74
C GLU A 675 -13.40 -20.53 -10.68
N GLU A 676 -13.58 -20.96 -9.43
CA GLU A 676 -14.38 -20.20 -8.44
C GLU A 676 -13.56 -19.28 -7.49
N ILE A 677 -12.27 -19.04 -7.76
CA ILE A 677 -11.36 -18.33 -6.83
C ILE A 677 -11.01 -16.88 -7.24
N ASP A 678 -11.34 -16.42 -8.46
CA ASP A 678 -10.55 -15.33 -9.08
C ASP A 678 -10.97 -13.86 -8.81
N ASP A 679 -12.16 -13.55 -8.27
CA ASP A 679 -12.65 -12.16 -8.35
C ASP A 679 -12.45 -11.25 -7.11
N GLU A 680 -12.09 -11.78 -5.93
CA GLU A 680 -12.17 -10.98 -4.68
C GLU A 680 -10.85 -10.36 -4.17
N CYS A 681 -9.68 -10.57 -4.79
CA CYS A 681 -8.43 -10.01 -4.26
C CYS A 681 -7.34 -9.71 -5.31
N GLN A 682 -7.45 -8.57 -6.00
CA GLN A 682 -6.34 -7.97 -6.75
C GLN A 682 -5.26 -7.42 -5.79
N ILE A 683 -4.47 -8.32 -5.20
CA ILE A 683 -3.10 -8.04 -4.75
C ILE A 683 -2.18 -8.97 -5.54
N ASP A 684 -2.03 -8.61 -6.81
CA ASP A 684 -1.15 -9.15 -7.84
C ASP A 684 0.25 -9.58 -7.40
N TYR A 685 0.78 -8.96 -6.35
CA TYR A 685 2.12 -9.24 -5.82
C TYR A 685 2.20 -10.48 -4.94
N PHE A 686 1.09 -10.94 -4.38
CA PHE A 686 1.09 -12.12 -3.51
C PHE A 686 1.18 -13.40 -4.35
N TYR A 687 0.51 -13.43 -5.50
CA TYR A 687 0.33 -14.64 -6.30
C TYR A 687 1.64 -15.22 -6.87
N ALA A 688 2.56 -14.44 -7.42
CA ALA A 688 3.74 -15.02 -8.12
C ALA A 688 4.64 -15.87 -7.20
N GLY A 689 5.07 -15.33 -6.06
CA GLY A 689 5.85 -16.11 -5.11
C GLY A 689 5.02 -17.03 -4.21
N HIS A 690 3.72 -16.74 -3.96
CA HIS A 690 2.81 -17.70 -3.32
C HIS A 690 2.63 -18.93 -4.20
N ALA A 691 2.49 -18.78 -5.50
CA ALA A 691 2.37 -19.85 -6.47
C ALA A 691 3.63 -20.69 -6.60
N HIS A 692 4.80 -20.06 -6.74
CA HIS A 692 6.07 -20.79 -6.75
C HIS A 692 6.30 -21.55 -5.42
N TYR A 693 5.85 -20.97 -4.31
CA TYR A 693 5.85 -21.60 -3.00
C TYR A 693 4.82 -22.74 -2.88
N THR A 694 3.59 -22.55 -3.38
CA THR A 694 2.52 -23.56 -3.41
C THR A 694 2.95 -24.76 -4.23
N PHE A 695 3.63 -24.57 -5.37
CA PHE A 695 4.23 -25.65 -6.13
C PHE A 695 5.23 -26.48 -5.30
N HIS A 696 6.13 -25.82 -4.55
CA HIS A 696 7.06 -26.53 -3.68
C HIS A 696 6.38 -27.22 -2.48
N VAL A 697 5.31 -26.62 -1.93
CA VAL A 697 4.51 -27.23 -0.85
C VAL A 697 3.69 -28.41 -1.35
N GLN A 698 3.04 -28.30 -2.51
CA GLN A 698 2.31 -29.38 -3.18
C GLN A 698 3.26 -30.54 -3.48
N ARG A 699 4.46 -30.25 -3.98
CA ARG A 699 5.50 -31.26 -4.17
C ARG A 699 5.97 -31.88 -2.85
N ALA A 700 6.10 -31.08 -1.78
CA ALA A 700 6.42 -31.59 -0.43
C ALA A 700 5.32 -32.53 0.10
N VAL A 701 4.06 -32.16 -0.08
CA VAL A 701 2.89 -32.97 0.31
C VAL A 701 2.81 -34.24 -0.54
N ALA A 702 3.06 -34.17 -1.84
CA ALA A 702 3.11 -35.33 -2.72
C ALA A 702 4.23 -36.30 -2.31
N VAL A 703 5.43 -35.79 -2.00
CA VAL A 703 6.55 -36.58 -1.48
C VAL A 703 6.19 -37.21 -0.12
N ALA A 704 5.59 -36.44 0.80
CA ALA A 704 5.18 -36.95 2.10
C ALA A 704 4.10 -38.04 2.02
N ARG A 705 3.15 -37.90 1.06
CA ARG A 705 2.16 -38.93 0.71
C ARG A 705 2.83 -40.18 0.17
N SER A 706 3.76 -40.05 -0.78
CA SER A 706 4.48 -41.18 -1.35
C SER A 706 5.40 -41.90 -0.36
N ALA A 707 5.90 -41.18 0.67
CA ALA A 707 6.78 -41.72 1.69
C ALA A 707 6.02 -42.36 2.87
N ASN A 708 4.68 -42.45 2.80
CA ASN A 708 3.82 -42.96 3.87
C ASN A 708 4.08 -42.26 5.23
N THR A 709 4.43 -40.96 5.18
CA THR A 709 4.76 -40.18 6.37
C THR A 709 3.53 -39.54 7.01
N ASN A 710 3.56 -39.50 8.35
CA ASN A 710 2.46 -39.22 9.26
C ASN A 710 1.63 -37.95 8.93
N ALA A 711 0.29 -38.04 9.01
CA ALA A 711 -0.65 -36.92 8.76
C ALA A 711 -0.41 -35.70 9.68
N LEU A 712 0.20 -35.93 10.84
CA LEU A 712 0.67 -34.90 11.78
C LEU A 712 1.68 -33.93 11.12
N LEU A 713 2.45 -34.40 10.14
CA LEU A 713 3.44 -33.60 9.41
C LEU A 713 2.76 -32.57 8.50
N VAL A 714 1.72 -32.98 7.78
CA VAL A 714 0.91 -32.11 6.92
C VAL A 714 0.11 -31.11 7.78
N GLN A 715 -0.42 -31.56 8.92
CA GLN A 715 -1.11 -30.69 9.87
C GLN A 715 -0.17 -29.65 10.51
N ASN A 716 1.06 -30.03 10.85
CA ASN A 716 2.08 -29.11 11.35
C ASN A 716 2.52 -28.11 10.28
N VAL A 717 2.64 -28.53 9.01
CA VAL A 717 2.87 -27.60 7.88
C VAL A 717 1.75 -26.57 7.82
N LEU A 718 0.47 -26.99 7.85
CA LEU A 718 -0.67 -26.06 7.78
C LEU A 718 -0.83 -25.17 9.01
N GLN A 719 -0.56 -25.66 10.23
CA GLN A 719 -0.62 -24.87 11.46
C GLN A 719 0.57 -23.92 11.62
N PHE A 720 1.75 -24.26 11.10
CA PHE A 720 2.97 -23.48 11.23
C PHE A 720 2.93 -22.14 10.47
N TYR A 721 2.09 -22.02 9.43
CA TYR A 721 2.07 -20.82 8.59
C TYR A 721 1.25 -19.64 9.14
N GLY A 722 0.39 -19.82 10.16
CA GLY A 722 -0.19 -18.69 10.90
C GLY A 722 -0.84 -17.57 10.08
N VAL A 723 -1.17 -17.82 8.82
CA VAL A 723 -1.94 -16.91 7.96
C VAL A 723 -3.40 -17.22 8.28
N ASN A 724 -4.14 -16.21 8.77
CA ASN A 724 -5.59 -16.30 8.91
C ASN A 724 -6.20 -16.41 7.51
N PHE A 725 -6.21 -17.62 6.94
CA PHE A 725 -7.14 -17.94 5.88
C PHE A 725 -8.55 -17.91 6.49
N GLY A 726 -9.45 -17.21 5.81
CA GLY A 726 -10.86 -17.14 6.19
C GLY A 726 -11.55 -18.51 6.17
N LYS A 727 -12.89 -18.48 6.25
CA LYS A 727 -13.82 -19.60 6.48
C LYS A 727 -13.54 -20.91 5.69
N ASN A 728 -12.80 -20.86 4.59
CA ASN A 728 -12.50 -22.00 3.72
C ASN A 728 -11.49 -23.01 4.33
N VAL A 729 -10.58 -22.59 5.22
CA VAL A 729 -9.69 -23.54 5.94
C VAL A 729 -10.41 -24.31 7.04
N VAL A 730 -11.46 -23.74 7.65
CA VAL A 730 -12.31 -24.45 8.60
C VAL A 730 -13.06 -25.60 7.90
N ARG A 731 -13.49 -25.38 6.65
CA ARG A 731 -14.16 -26.39 5.82
C ARG A 731 -13.19 -27.51 5.38
N LEU A 732 -11.95 -27.16 4.99
CA LEU A 732 -10.90 -28.13 4.67
C LEU A 732 -10.47 -28.94 5.92
N GLN A 733 -10.31 -28.29 7.07
CA GLN A 733 -10.02 -28.96 8.34
C GLN A 733 -11.16 -29.87 8.79
N HIS A 734 -12.42 -29.48 8.55
CA HIS A 734 -13.60 -30.32 8.80
C HIS A 734 -13.59 -31.56 7.89
N ASN A 735 -13.38 -31.39 6.59
CA ASN A 735 -13.36 -32.51 5.63
C ASN A 735 -12.19 -33.49 5.87
N VAL A 736 -11.02 -32.97 6.26
CA VAL A 736 -9.87 -33.81 6.65
C VAL A 736 -10.15 -34.54 7.97
N ARG A 737 -10.78 -33.89 8.96
CA ARG A 737 -11.22 -34.55 10.20
C ARG A 737 -12.25 -35.65 9.93
N GLN A 738 -13.26 -35.39 9.10
CA GLN A 738 -14.28 -36.39 8.77
C GLN A 738 -13.69 -37.60 8.05
N ARG A 739 -12.71 -37.41 7.15
CA ARG A 739 -11.99 -38.52 6.51
C ARG A 739 -11.07 -39.29 7.46
N ILE A 740 -10.43 -38.63 8.43
CA ILE A 740 -9.63 -39.30 9.46
C ILE A 740 -10.54 -40.12 10.40
N ILE A 741 -11.71 -39.60 10.75
CA ILE A 741 -12.70 -40.33 11.56
C ILE A 741 -13.24 -41.53 10.76
N GLY A 742 -13.53 -41.37 9.47
CA GLY A 742 -13.94 -42.47 8.59
C GLY A 742 -12.87 -43.56 8.41
N LEU A 743 -11.59 -43.18 8.31
CA LEU A 743 -10.47 -44.13 8.20
C LEU A 743 -10.19 -44.88 9.52
N ASN A 744 -10.47 -44.28 10.68
CA ASN A 744 -10.34 -44.96 11.98
C ASN A 744 -11.56 -45.84 12.32
N LEU A 745 -12.73 -45.56 11.73
CA LEU A 745 -13.93 -46.40 11.90
C LEU A 745 -13.98 -47.59 10.94
N GLY A 746 -13.20 -47.56 9.86
CA GLY A 746 -13.10 -48.67 8.89
C GLY A 746 -12.20 -49.83 9.34
N THR A 747 -11.51 -49.72 10.49
CA THR A 747 -10.58 -50.76 11.00
C THR A 747 -11.03 -51.44 12.30
N MET A 748 -12.29 -51.28 12.71
CA MET A 748 -12.88 -52.17 13.72
C MET A 748 -13.71 -53.25 13.03
N GLU A 749 -13.04 -54.33 12.64
CA GLU A 749 -13.71 -55.60 12.36
C GLU A 749 -14.43 -56.09 13.62
N VAL A 750 -15.67 -56.49 13.39
CA VAL A 750 -16.61 -57.06 14.33
C VAL A 750 -16.17 -58.46 14.70
N THR A 751 -15.74 -58.65 15.96
CA THR A 751 -15.87 -59.92 16.67
C THR A 751 -16.32 -59.63 18.09
N ASN A 752 -17.63 -59.69 18.35
CA ASN A 752 -18.13 -60.50 19.45
C ASN A 752 -19.65 -60.65 19.41
N GLU A 753 -20.03 -61.91 19.60
CA GLU A 753 -21.35 -62.45 19.82
C GLU A 753 -22.02 -61.89 21.09
N GLN A 754 -23.35 -61.91 21.06
CA GLN A 754 -24.27 -62.22 22.16
C GLN A 754 -23.94 -61.66 23.56
N THR A 755 -24.73 -60.68 24.02
CA THR A 755 -25.71 -60.89 25.11
C THR A 755 -26.55 -59.64 25.37
N SER A 756 -27.83 -59.88 25.62
CA SER A 756 -28.88 -58.93 25.99
C SER A 756 -28.66 -58.30 27.36
N THR A 757 -28.84 -56.98 27.49
CA THR A 757 -29.95 -56.30 28.21
C THR A 757 -29.83 -54.80 28.05
#